data_AF-A0A7S0NXT9-F1
#
_entry.id   AF-A0A7S0NXT9-F1
#
_cell.length_a   1.000
_cell.length_b   1.000
_cell.length_c   1.000
_cell.angle_alpha   90.00
_cell.angle_beta   90.00
_cell.angle_gamma   90.00
#
_symmetry.space_group_name_H-M   'P 1'
#
loop_
_entity.id
_entity.type
_entity.pdbx_description
1 polymer ?
#
loop_
_entity_poly.entity_id
_entity_poly.type
_entity_poly.pdbx_seq_one_letter_code
_entity_poly.pdbx_strand_id
1 'polypeptide(L)'
;AIKQFASCFKHQDQEEGAVRVMSARRLGGMTASCISRSARCRLAVAEHAVVCRARWLSTRSNALPRKQGLYDPALEKDSCGVGMVAHLKAQASHEIVEDANTMLVRMAHRGGCGCEPSSGDGAGILTGMPDAFLRRAVREELGATLPAAGDYGAGNIFFPRDAAAVAECKGLVEAQMARQQLELIGWRKLPVDNSELGPTSLESEPHTEMLLVRKPERISSRDFNRELYRLRVVAAREIMKTSAFGDFYVSSLSNSTIVYKGQLTPEQVWGYFKDLQDPEYASHLALVHSRFSTNTFPSWSRAQPFRSLCHNGEINTLRGNKNMMRSREAMLSSAYFGSTLHDEITPICSDDMSDSGNLDAVAELLNKVGERPLHEAMMMLVPEAWQQNPHLTDEKRAFYAYHAHLMEPWDGPAMMSFTDGRYVGACLDRNGLRPSRYYVTKDDRVLLSSEVGVLVHLPDEIVARKARLEPGKMFLIDFEQERIIPDEELKAAMAVARPYKEWMASKPYRLDEWVAEAQLPPAPLPPRNELNNYLSMFGFTKEAVEILVHAMAKGKEALGSMGVDTPLAALSLQPRSPSHYFKQLFAQVTNPPIDPIREEVVMSLQCPVGPESNLLDATEAHAARLVLPHPVLSLQEMSALKEAGFRGWKAVTLDASYPLADAHADSGALKAAIDQLCAAAEAAVLDGGAPLLVLSHRAAGPERLPIPSLLATGAVHQHLINSKTRTRTGLLVESGDAKEPHDFCTLIGYGADGICPYGAYGAVSAFHGDLDTSAAKEMDTYRKSAGKAILKVMSKIGISTVQSYKGAQIFEAIGLGEEVMDTCFTGTASRLKGIGFDYLQKDLLRQHAWAWPQGEEDVLLPNPGDYHYRHGGEEHYNSPLAMAELQMAARTNSRKAYEAYARSAIAQSKSVSIRGLLGFRTDVPAISIDEVDPASEIVKRFCTGAMSLGSISSETHESLALAMNSLGGKSNTGEGGEDPRRFADRRRSSIKQIASGRFGVTSEYLTNADELQIKMAQGAKPGEGGELPGYKVTELIAKTRGTTQGVGLISPPPHHDIYSIE
;
A
#
# COMPACT_ATOMS: atom_id res chain seq x y z
N ALA A 1 15.45 -19.14 47.79
CA ALA A 1 14.66 -18.24 46.95
C ALA A 1 13.87 -18.97 45.84
N ILE A 2 14.39 -20.00 45.15
CA ILE A 2 13.65 -20.67 44.05
C ILE A 2 12.80 -21.89 44.49
N LYS A 3 12.99 -22.44 45.69
CA LYS A 3 12.15 -23.54 46.22
C LYS A 3 10.91 -23.09 47.02
N GLN A 4 10.66 -21.80 47.16
CA GLN A 4 9.53 -21.26 47.95
C GLN A 4 8.39 -20.69 47.08
N PHE A 5 8.55 -20.68 45.75
CA PHE A 5 7.52 -20.26 44.80
C PHE A 5 6.62 -21.43 44.32
N ALA A 6 7.00 -22.68 44.59
CA ALA A 6 6.31 -23.87 44.08
C ALA A 6 5.16 -24.39 44.99
N SER A 7 4.96 -23.83 46.19
CA SER A 7 3.91 -24.31 47.11
C SER A 7 2.59 -23.52 47.07
N CYS A 8 2.51 -22.41 46.32
CA CYS A 8 1.27 -21.63 46.20
C CYS A 8 0.32 -22.09 45.08
N PHE A 9 0.76 -22.98 44.18
CA PHE A 9 -0.03 -23.44 43.03
C PHE A 9 -0.70 -24.82 43.20
N LYS A 10 -0.66 -25.42 44.40
CA LYS A 10 -1.23 -26.77 44.65
C LYS A 10 -2.52 -26.81 45.47
N HIS A 11 -3.15 -25.67 45.78
CA HIS A 11 -4.35 -25.63 46.62
C HIS A 11 -5.58 -24.94 45.99
N GLN A 12 -5.66 -24.84 44.66
CA GLN A 12 -6.83 -24.27 43.98
C GLN A 12 -7.61 -25.22 43.05
N ASP A 13 -7.26 -26.52 43.02
CA ASP A 13 -7.90 -27.52 42.13
C ASP A 13 -8.84 -28.52 42.85
N GLN A 14 -9.30 -28.22 44.06
CA GLN A 14 -10.31 -29.03 44.74
C GLN A 14 -11.38 -28.15 45.38
N GLU A 15 -12.27 -27.56 44.58
CA GLU A 15 -13.66 -27.23 44.96
C GLU A 15 -14.46 -26.56 43.83
N GLU A 16 -14.62 -27.19 42.66
CA GLU A 16 -15.73 -26.82 41.74
C GLU A 16 -16.34 -28.09 41.11
N GLY A 17 -16.88 -28.94 41.99
CA GLY A 17 -17.81 -30.00 41.63
C GLY A 17 -19.25 -29.54 41.84
N ALA A 18 -20.05 -29.63 40.78
CA ALA A 18 -21.52 -29.60 40.73
C ALA A 18 -22.25 -28.24 40.85
N VAL A 19 -22.62 -27.69 39.69
CA VAL A 19 -23.88 -26.94 39.55
C VAL A 19 -24.67 -27.52 38.37
N ARG A 20 -25.65 -28.37 38.70
CA ARG A 20 -26.70 -28.83 37.80
C ARG A 20 -27.69 -27.68 37.55
N VAL A 21 -28.05 -27.52 36.28
CA VAL A 21 -29.14 -26.67 35.80
C VAL A 21 -30.46 -27.11 36.44
N MET A 22 -31.13 -26.22 37.19
CA MET A 22 -32.57 -26.31 37.45
C MET A 22 -33.22 -24.92 37.43
N SER A 23 -34.44 -24.92 36.92
CA SER A 23 -35.23 -23.80 36.42
C SER A 23 -35.81 -22.90 37.53
N ALA A 24 -36.06 -21.65 37.15
CA ALA A 24 -36.75 -20.65 37.94
C ALA A 24 -38.22 -21.03 38.24
N ARG A 25 -38.63 -21.00 39.51
CA ARG A 25 -39.90 -20.43 39.99
C ARG A 25 -40.12 -20.61 41.52
N ARG A 26 -40.55 -19.48 42.13
CA ARG A 26 -41.32 -19.28 43.39
C ARG A 26 -40.56 -18.96 44.70
N LEU A 27 -41.20 -18.03 45.42
CA LEU A 27 -40.95 -17.46 46.76
C LEU A 27 -39.82 -16.42 46.78
N GLY A 28 -40.01 -15.14 47.11
CA GLY A 28 -41.01 -14.51 47.97
C GLY A 28 -40.30 -13.89 49.17
N GLY A 29 -39.90 -12.62 49.05
CA GLY A 29 -39.57 -11.67 50.13
C GLY A 29 -38.51 -12.05 51.19
N MET A 30 -37.34 -11.39 51.17
CA MET A 30 -36.71 -10.77 52.35
C MET A 30 -35.42 -10.00 51.97
N THR A 31 -35.44 -8.70 52.32
CA THR A 31 -34.33 -7.78 52.66
C THR A 31 -32.95 -7.96 52.00
N ALA A 32 -32.64 -7.01 51.10
CA ALA A 32 -31.29 -6.74 50.61
C ALA A 32 -30.47 -5.92 51.62
N SER A 33 -29.71 -6.59 52.50
CA SER A 33 -28.59 -5.95 53.20
C SER A 33 -27.58 -6.98 53.69
N CYS A 34 -26.66 -7.40 52.82
CA CYS A 34 -25.28 -7.80 53.13
C CYS A 34 -24.64 -8.45 51.88
N ILE A 35 -24.25 -7.63 50.91
CA ILE A 35 -23.31 -8.06 49.86
C ILE A 35 -22.22 -6.98 49.81
N SER A 36 -21.01 -7.35 50.26
CA SER A 36 -19.85 -6.47 50.34
C SER A 36 -19.45 -5.92 48.96
N ARG A 37 -18.81 -4.73 48.93
CA ARG A 37 -18.28 -4.13 47.69
C ARG A 37 -17.37 -5.08 46.90
N SER A 38 -16.67 -5.99 47.56
CA SER A 38 -15.81 -6.98 46.90
C SER A 38 -16.59 -8.03 46.10
N ALA A 39 -17.77 -8.44 46.57
CA ALA A 39 -18.62 -9.42 45.88
C ALA A 39 -19.29 -8.81 44.64
N ARG A 40 -19.67 -7.52 44.68
CA ARG A 40 -20.14 -6.80 43.49
C ARG A 40 -19.04 -6.57 42.45
N CYS A 41 -17.79 -6.32 42.87
CA CYS A 41 -16.67 -6.29 41.94
C CYS A 41 -16.38 -7.66 41.33
N ARG A 42 -16.43 -8.75 42.11
CA ARG A 42 -16.22 -10.10 41.56
C ARG A 42 -17.34 -10.56 40.62
N LEU A 43 -18.60 -10.21 40.91
CA LEU A 43 -19.73 -10.46 40.00
C LEU A 43 -19.67 -9.58 38.74
N ALA A 44 -19.28 -8.31 38.85
CA ALA A 44 -19.10 -7.44 37.69
C ALA A 44 -17.89 -7.84 36.83
N VAL A 45 -16.82 -8.33 37.43
CA VAL A 45 -15.65 -8.90 36.73
C VAL A 45 -15.98 -10.26 36.13
N ALA A 46 -16.81 -11.09 36.78
CA ALA A 46 -17.29 -12.35 36.21
C ALA A 46 -18.30 -12.11 35.07
N GLU A 47 -19.21 -11.14 35.19
CA GLU A 47 -20.10 -10.73 34.08
C GLU A 47 -19.32 -10.07 32.95
N HIS A 48 -18.31 -9.22 33.23
CA HIS A 48 -17.41 -8.72 32.19
C HIS A 48 -16.56 -9.84 31.57
N ALA A 49 -16.11 -10.83 32.36
CA ALA A 49 -15.34 -11.97 31.86
C ALA A 49 -16.23 -12.93 31.06
N VAL A 50 -17.52 -13.07 31.39
CA VAL A 50 -18.51 -13.86 30.65
C VAL A 50 -18.99 -13.12 29.41
N VAL A 51 -19.12 -11.79 29.44
CA VAL A 51 -19.43 -10.96 28.26
C VAL A 51 -18.21 -10.83 27.34
N CYS A 52 -17.00 -10.75 27.89
CA CYS A 52 -15.76 -10.84 27.13
C CYS A 52 -15.55 -12.25 26.58
N ARG A 53 -15.82 -13.33 27.34
CA ARG A 53 -15.82 -14.71 26.84
C ARG A 53 -16.91 -14.92 25.79
N ALA A 54 -18.11 -14.36 25.95
CA ALA A 54 -19.19 -14.48 24.98
C ALA A 54 -18.90 -13.68 23.70
N ARG A 55 -18.21 -12.53 23.80
CA ARG A 55 -17.68 -11.81 22.64
C ARG A 55 -16.53 -12.56 21.96
N TRP A 56 -15.62 -13.19 22.73
CA TRP A 56 -14.58 -14.09 22.22
C TRP A 56 -15.18 -15.39 21.62
N LEU A 57 -16.25 -15.92 22.18
CA LEU A 57 -16.96 -17.09 21.66
C LEU A 57 -17.81 -16.76 20.42
N SER A 58 -17.91 -15.48 20.04
CA SER A 58 -18.55 -15.03 18.80
C SER A 58 -17.55 -14.80 17.64
N THR A 59 -16.24 -14.92 17.89
CA THR A 59 -15.17 -14.84 16.86
C THR A 59 -14.79 -16.22 16.31
N ARG A 60 -15.76 -17.14 16.17
CA ARG A 60 -15.58 -18.53 15.69
C ARG A 60 -15.30 -18.65 14.17
N SER A 61 -14.67 -17.67 13.56
CA SER A 61 -14.43 -17.66 12.11
C SER A 61 -12.97 -17.33 11.79
N ASN A 62 -12.40 -17.97 10.77
CA ASN A 62 -11.20 -17.62 10.01
C ASN A 62 -11.22 -16.20 9.39
N ALA A 63 -12.24 -15.40 9.71
CA ALA A 63 -12.32 -14.00 9.34
C ALA A 63 -11.53 -13.14 10.34
N LEU A 64 -10.81 -12.14 9.81
CA LEU A 64 -10.13 -11.13 10.64
C LEU A 64 -11.13 -10.51 11.62
N PRO A 65 -10.68 -10.11 12.84
CA PRO A 65 -11.52 -9.33 13.73
C PRO A 65 -12.13 -8.15 12.97
N ARG A 66 -13.40 -7.85 13.23
CA ARG A 66 -14.01 -6.65 12.67
C ARG A 66 -13.24 -5.43 13.16
N LYS A 67 -13.19 -4.39 12.32
CA LYS A 67 -12.61 -3.08 12.67
C LYS A 67 -13.09 -2.66 14.07
N GLN A 68 -12.14 -2.41 14.98
CA GLN A 68 -12.42 -2.04 16.36
C GLN A 68 -11.33 -1.09 16.88
N GLY A 69 -11.74 0.05 17.44
CA GLY A 69 -10.80 1.09 17.83
C GLY A 69 -9.93 1.55 16.65
N LEU A 70 -8.60 1.48 16.81
CA LEU A 70 -7.62 1.83 15.77
C LEU A 70 -7.20 0.64 14.88
N TYR A 71 -7.63 -0.57 15.21
CA TYR A 71 -7.34 -1.75 14.41
C TYR A 71 -8.28 -1.79 13.19
N ASP A 72 -7.69 -1.92 12.00
CA ASP A 72 -8.39 -2.03 10.71
C ASP A 72 -7.79 -3.21 9.90
N PRO A 73 -8.58 -4.25 9.58
CA PRO A 73 -8.10 -5.43 8.86
C PRO A 73 -7.57 -5.14 7.45
N ALA A 74 -7.85 -3.97 6.89
CA ALA A 74 -7.31 -3.56 5.59
C ALA A 74 -5.82 -3.14 5.65
N LEU A 75 -5.25 -2.97 6.85
CA LEU A 75 -3.84 -2.57 7.04
C LEU A 75 -2.87 -3.75 7.17
N GLU A 76 -3.37 -4.96 6.94
CA GLU A 76 -2.63 -6.20 7.11
C GLU A 76 -1.63 -6.45 5.97
N LYS A 77 -0.41 -6.87 6.31
CA LYS A 77 0.74 -7.02 5.38
C LYS A 77 1.55 -8.29 5.63
N ASP A 78 2.06 -8.86 4.54
CA ASP A 78 2.76 -10.15 4.51
C ASP A 78 4.10 -10.05 3.75
N SER A 79 5.10 -10.85 4.12
CA SER A 79 6.41 -10.98 3.43
C SER A 79 7.00 -12.37 3.70
N CYS A 80 7.81 -12.96 2.82
CA CYS A 80 7.86 -14.44 2.77
C CYS A 80 9.17 -15.06 2.25
N GLY A 81 9.26 -16.40 2.32
CA GLY A 81 10.22 -17.23 1.57
C GLY A 81 9.50 -18.04 0.48
N VAL A 82 10.04 -18.04 -0.75
CA VAL A 82 9.49 -18.79 -1.89
C VAL A 82 10.56 -19.69 -2.51
N GLY A 83 10.14 -20.89 -2.91
CA GLY A 83 10.97 -21.91 -3.53
C GLY A 83 10.22 -22.71 -4.60
N MET A 84 10.98 -23.30 -5.52
CA MET A 84 10.50 -24.12 -6.62
C MET A 84 11.49 -25.25 -6.91
N VAL A 85 10.97 -26.45 -7.12
CA VAL A 85 11.71 -27.59 -7.67
C VAL A 85 10.93 -28.12 -8.88
N ALA A 86 11.61 -28.37 -10.00
CA ALA A 86 10.97 -28.89 -11.21
C ALA A 86 11.94 -29.78 -12.01
N HIS A 87 11.40 -30.65 -12.85
CA HIS A 87 12.18 -31.44 -13.81
C HIS A 87 11.89 -30.99 -15.24
N LEU A 88 12.91 -30.63 -16.03
CA LEU A 88 12.72 -30.02 -17.37
C LEU A 88 11.86 -30.88 -18.30
N LYS A 89 12.09 -32.20 -18.29
CA LYS A 89 11.35 -33.18 -19.10
C LYS A 89 10.00 -33.63 -18.50
N ALA A 90 9.47 -32.87 -17.55
CA ALA A 90 8.23 -33.18 -16.84
C ALA A 90 8.16 -34.59 -16.19
N GLN A 91 9.31 -35.17 -15.83
CA GLN A 91 9.35 -36.47 -15.17
C GLN A 91 8.91 -36.32 -13.72
N ALA A 92 7.77 -36.91 -13.39
CA ALA A 92 7.24 -36.88 -12.03
C ALA A 92 8.04 -37.80 -11.11
N SER A 93 8.43 -37.31 -9.94
CA SER A 93 9.07 -38.10 -8.91
C SER A 93 8.64 -37.65 -7.52
N HIS A 94 8.75 -38.55 -6.54
CA HIS A 94 8.54 -38.21 -5.13
C HIS A 94 9.69 -37.36 -4.58
N GLU A 95 10.91 -37.57 -5.07
CA GLU A 95 12.11 -36.81 -4.70
C GLU A 95 11.92 -35.30 -4.91
N ILE A 96 11.22 -34.88 -5.98
CA ILE A 96 10.89 -33.45 -6.21
C ILE A 96 10.05 -32.87 -5.06
N VAL A 97 9.13 -33.66 -4.50
CA VAL A 97 8.24 -33.24 -3.42
C VAL A 97 9.01 -33.21 -2.09
N GLU A 98 9.87 -34.20 -1.84
CA GLU A 98 10.77 -34.26 -0.67
C GLU A 98 11.79 -33.09 -0.67
N ASP A 99 12.37 -32.80 -1.83
CA ASP A 99 13.30 -31.70 -2.05
C ASP A 99 12.61 -30.35 -1.82
N ALA A 100 11.40 -30.18 -2.36
CA ALA A 100 10.63 -28.96 -2.13
C ALA A 100 10.30 -28.76 -0.65
N ASN A 101 9.94 -29.83 0.07
CA ASN A 101 9.73 -29.77 1.52
C ASN A 101 11.02 -29.43 2.28
N THR A 102 12.15 -30.06 1.93
CA THR A 102 13.44 -29.75 2.53
C THR A 102 13.81 -28.27 2.33
N MET A 103 13.57 -27.75 1.12
CA MET A 103 13.74 -26.35 0.80
C MET A 103 12.85 -25.45 1.65
N LEU A 104 11.57 -25.80 1.83
CA LEU A 104 10.63 -25.06 2.67
C LEU A 104 11.12 -24.95 4.12
N VAL A 105 11.49 -26.08 4.74
CA VAL A 105 12.01 -26.14 6.11
C VAL A 105 13.28 -25.29 6.28
N ARG A 106 14.18 -25.32 5.29
CA ARG A 106 15.42 -24.53 5.34
C ARG A 106 15.21 -23.03 5.19
N MET A 107 14.03 -22.58 4.76
CA MET A 107 13.66 -21.18 4.70
C MET A 107 12.89 -20.71 5.94
N ALA A 108 12.74 -21.54 6.99
CA ALA A 108 11.99 -21.19 8.19
C ALA A 108 12.53 -19.97 8.94
N HIS A 109 13.84 -19.67 8.84
CA HIS A 109 14.44 -18.46 9.43
C HIS A 109 13.97 -17.16 8.77
N ARG A 110 13.31 -17.24 7.61
CA ARG A 110 12.67 -16.10 6.92
C ARG A 110 11.17 -15.98 7.24
N GLY A 111 10.61 -16.92 7.98
CA GLY A 111 9.21 -16.96 8.38
C GLY A 111 8.98 -16.36 9.77
N GLY A 112 7.76 -15.90 10.01
CA GLY A 112 7.34 -15.46 11.34
C GLY A 112 6.88 -16.66 12.17
N CYS A 113 7.21 -16.67 13.46
CA CYS A 113 6.52 -17.51 14.43
C CYS A 113 5.48 -16.65 15.15
N GLY A 114 4.30 -17.20 15.40
CA GLY A 114 3.28 -16.57 16.23
C GLY A 114 3.75 -16.37 17.67
N CYS A 115 2.84 -15.96 18.56
CA CYS A 115 3.14 -15.82 19.99
C CYS A 115 3.64 -17.12 20.64
N GLU A 116 3.38 -18.26 20.01
CA GLU A 116 3.80 -19.61 20.40
C GLU A 116 4.67 -20.22 19.29
N PRO A 117 5.80 -20.88 19.63
CA PRO A 117 6.68 -21.48 18.62
C PRO A 117 6.03 -22.49 17.67
N SER A 118 4.94 -23.14 18.10
CA SER A 118 4.20 -24.15 17.33
C SER A 118 3.08 -23.60 16.43
N SER A 119 2.90 -22.28 16.41
CA SER A 119 1.92 -21.61 15.56
C SER A 119 2.62 -20.78 14.48
N GLY A 120 2.59 -21.27 13.24
CA GLY A 120 3.13 -20.56 12.08
C GLY A 120 2.12 -19.60 11.44
N ASP A 121 2.63 -18.56 10.77
CA ASP A 121 1.80 -17.59 10.05
C ASP A 121 1.18 -18.15 8.76
N GLY A 122 1.71 -19.26 8.24
CA GLY A 122 1.18 -20.00 7.11
C GLY A 122 2.28 -20.60 6.23
N ALA A 123 2.10 -21.84 5.81
CA ALA A 123 3.01 -22.53 4.90
C ALA A 123 2.23 -23.48 3.99
N GLY A 124 2.83 -23.83 2.85
CA GLY A 124 2.21 -24.75 1.91
C GLY A 124 3.08 -25.13 0.73
N ILE A 125 2.54 -26.06 -0.04
CA ILE A 125 3.11 -26.62 -1.27
C ILE A 125 2.03 -26.71 -2.35
N LEU A 126 2.40 -26.36 -3.58
CA LEU A 126 1.63 -26.56 -4.80
C LEU A 126 2.41 -27.53 -5.68
N THR A 127 1.76 -28.57 -6.16
CA THR A 127 2.38 -29.55 -7.07
C THR A 127 1.61 -29.67 -8.37
N GLY A 128 2.25 -30.23 -9.40
CA GLY A 128 1.53 -30.85 -10.51
C GLY A 128 0.64 -31.99 -10.00
N MET A 129 -0.43 -32.29 -10.72
CA MET A 129 -1.43 -33.29 -10.33
C MET A 129 -0.80 -34.70 -10.13
N PRO A 130 -0.86 -35.29 -8.92
CA PRO A 130 -0.24 -36.59 -8.64
C PRO A 130 -1.16 -37.75 -9.09
N ASP A 131 -1.27 -37.98 -10.41
CA ASP A 131 -2.26 -38.89 -11.01
C ASP A 131 -2.19 -40.33 -10.47
N ALA A 132 -0.99 -40.90 -10.36
CA ALA A 132 -0.80 -42.28 -9.92
C ALA A 132 -1.36 -42.49 -8.50
N PHE A 133 -0.93 -41.62 -7.57
CA PHE A 133 -1.42 -41.60 -6.20
C PHE A 133 -2.95 -41.41 -6.14
N LEU A 134 -3.51 -40.39 -6.81
CA LEU A 134 -4.95 -40.12 -6.74
C LEU A 134 -5.77 -41.26 -7.32
N ARG A 135 -5.32 -41.87 -8.42
CA ARG A 135 -6.01 -43.01 -9.04
C ARG A 135 -6.10 -44.21 -8.10
N ARG A 136 -5.02 -44.48 -7.35
CA ARG A 136 -5.00 -45.54 -6.33
C ARG A 136 -5.88 -45.15 -5.14
N ALA A 137 -5.65 -43.98 -4.54
CA ALA A 137 -6.38 -43.50 -3.36
C ALA A 137 -7.90 -43.42 -3.61
N VAL A 138 -8.33 -42.90 -4.76
CA VAL A 138 -9.77 -42.81 -5.12
C VAL A 138 -10.39 -44.19 -5.32
N ARG A 139 -9.65 -45.15 -5.89
CA ARG A 139 -10.14 -46.52 -6.04
C ARG A 139 -10.29 -47.20 -4.69
N GLU A 140 -9.32 -47.06 -3.81
CA GLU A 140 -9.29 -47.71 -2.50
C GLU A 140 -10.28 -47.08 -1.51
N GLU A 141 -10.35 -45.75 -1.47
CA GLU A 141 -11.14 -45.02 -0.47
C GLU A 141 -12.59 -44.75 -0.92
N LEU A 142 -12.83 -44.52 -2.21
CA LEU A 142 -14.16 -44.18 -2.74
C LEU A 142 -14.78 -45.27 -3.62
N GLY A 143 -14.02 -46.32 -4.00
CA GLY A 143 -14.50 -47.34 -4.94
C GLY A 143 -14.75 -46.79 -6.35
N ALA A 144 -14.23 -45.61 -6.68
CA ALA A 144 -14.46 -44.92 -7.95
C ALA A 144 -13.26 -45.04 -8.89
N THR A 145 -13.49 -44.84 -10.20
CA THR A 145 -12.42 -44.83 -11.21
C THR A 145 -12.26 -43.43 -11.80
N LEU A 146 -11.05 -42.88 -11.68
CA LEU A 146 -10.69 -41.62 -12.30
C LEU A 146 -10.57 -41.75 -13.83
N PRO A 147 -11.04 -40.75 -14.60
CA PRO A 147 -10.67 -40.53 -16.00
C PRO A 147 -9.15 -40.49 -16.26
N ALA A 148 -8.77 -40.32 -17.52
CA ALA A 148 -7.40 -39.97 -17.89
C ALA A 148 -6.97 -38.64 -17.25
N ALA A 149 -5.67 -38.46 -17.01
CA ALA A 149 -5.13 -37.19 -16.53
C ALA A 149 -5.54 -36.04 -17.47
N GLY A 150 -5.96 -34.91 -16.90
CA GLY A 150 -6.54 -33.77 -17.63
C GLY A 150 -8.06 -33.86 -17.85
N ASP A 151 -8.65 -35.05 -17.77
CA ASP A 151 -10.10 -35.31 -17.90
C ASP A 151 -10.81 -35.47 -16.54
N TYR A 152 -10.11 -35.20 -15.44
CA TYR A 152 -10.70 -34.95 -14.13
C TYR A 152 -10.05 -33.74 -13.48
N GLY A 153 -10.80 -33.11 -12.58
CA GLY A 153 -10.34 -32.03 -11.73
C GLY A 153 -10.29 -32.50 -10.28
N ALA A 154 -9.29 -32.02 -9.54
CA ALA A 154 -9.19 -32.22 -8.10
C ALA A 154 -8.97 -30.88 -7.41
N GLY A 155 -9.50 -30.73 -6.20
CA GLY A 155 -9.36 -29.49 -5.45
C GLY A 155 -9.57 -29.66 -3.96
N ASN A 156 -8.63 -29.15 -3.16
CA ASN A 156 -8.75 -29.15 -1.71
C ASN A 156 -9.62 -27.98 -1.25
N ILE A 157 -10.64 -28.29 -0.46
CA ILE A 157 -11.63 -27.33 0.05
C ILE A 157 -11.64 -27.38 1.58
N PHE A 158 -11.55 -26.20 2.18
CA PHE A 158 -11.75 -25.97 3.60
C PHE A 158 -13.23 -25.73 3.86
N PHE A 159 -13.76 -26.44 4.85
CA PHE A 159 -15.12 -26.31 5.34
C PHE A 159 -15.12 -25.89 6.81
N PRO A 160 -16.22 -25.32 7.30
CA PRO A 160 -16.48 -25.23 8.73
C PRO A 160 -16.39 -26.60 9.41
N ARG A 161 -16.06 -26.63 10.70
CA ARG A 161 -15.91 -27.90 11.45
C ARG A 161 -17.20 -28.67 11.68
N ASP A 162 -18.32 -27.96 11.71
CA ASP A 162 -19.61 -28.55 12.03
C ASP A 162 -20.08 -29.47 10.88
N ALA A 163 -20.39 -30.72 11.20
CA ALA A 163 -20.75 -31.72 10.19
C ALA A 163 -22.03 -31.36 9.41
N ALA A 164 -22.99 -30.66 10.01
CA ALA A 164 -24.18 -30.20 9.29
C ALA A 164 -23.82 -29.07 8.32
N ALA A 165 -22.99 -28.12 8.75
CA ALA A 165 -22.44 -27.07 7.88
C ALA A 165 -21.62 -27.64 6.72
N VAL A 166 -20.80 -28.68 6.94
CA VAL A 166 -20.07 -29.38 5.87
C VAL A 166 -21.05 -29.96 4.85
N ALA A 167 -22.06 -30.68 5.30
CA ALA A 167 -23.05 -31.29 4.40
C ALA A 167 -23.82 -30.24 3.59
N GLU A 168 -24.19 -29.12 4.20
CA GLU A 168 -24.88 -28.02 3.52
C GLU A 168 -23.97 -27.35 2.48
N CYS A 169 -22.71 -27.05 2.83
CA CYS A 169 -21.74 -26.50 1.89
C CYS A 169 -21.52 -27.43 0.69
N LYS A 170 -21.39 -28.74 0.92
CA LYS A 170 -21.28 -29.73 -0.17
C LYS A 170 -22.52 -29.73 -1.05
N GLY A 171 -23.72 -29.72 -0.47
CA GLY A 171 -24.97 -29.64 -1.22
C GLY A 171 -25.04 -28.39 -2.11
N LEU A 172 -24.53 -27.25 -1.62
CA LEU A 172 -24.44 -26.02 -2.41
C LEU A 172 -23.41 -26.14 -3.56
N VAL A 173 -22.23 -26.74 -3.31
CA VAL A 173 -21.25 -27.01 -4.37
C VAL A 173 -21.85 -27.93 -5.44
N GLU A 174 -22.47 -29.03 -5.03
CA GLU A 174 -23.10 -30.01 -5.92
C GLU A 174 -24.27 -29.39 -6.72
N ALA A 175 -25.04 -28.49 -6.11
CA ALA A 175 -26.07 -27.74 -6.82
C ALA A 175 -25.48 -26.83 -7.91
N GLN A 176 -24.32 -26.19 -7.66
CA GLN A 176 -23.63 -25.43 -8.70
C GLN A 176 -23.05 -26.33 -9.78
N MET A 177 -22.49 -27.49 -9.42
CA MET A 177 -22.02 -28.50 -10.38
C MET A 177 -23.15 -28.94 -11.31
N ALA A 178 -24.33 -29.24 -10.77
CA ALA A 178 -25.49 -29.63 -11.56
C ALA A 178 -25.92 -28.52 -12.54
N ARG A 179 -25.91 -27.25 -12.11
CA ARG A 179 -26.20 -26.09 -12.98
C ARG A 179 -25.18 -25.93 -14.11
N GLN A 180 -23.91 -26.19 -13.83
CA GLN A 180 -22.82 -26.16 -14.81
C GLN A 180 -22.70 -27.46 -15.62
N GLN A 181 -23.56 -28.44 -15.36
CA GLN A 181 -23.52 -29.79 -15.95
C GLN A 181 -22.14 -30.45 -15.78
N LEU A 182 -21.54 -30.29 -14.60
CA LEU A 182 -20.32 -30.97 -14.17
C LEU A 182 -20.71 -32.23 -13.41
N GLU A 183 -19.92 -33.30 -13.56
CA GLU A 183 -20.21 -34.59 -12.95
C GLU A 183 -19.32 -34.81 -11.72
N LEU A 184 -19.94 -35.13 -10.58
CA LEU A 184 -19.25 -35.45 -9.34
C LEU A 184 -18.70 -36.88 -9.40
N ILE A 185 -17.40 -37.03 -9.16
CA ILE A 185 -16.78 -38.35 -8.90
C ILE A 185 -16.94 -38.70 -7.42
N GLY A 186 -16.65 -37.74 -6.55
CA GLY A 186 -16.83 -37.90 -5.10
C GLY A 186 -16.09 -36.87 -4.27
N TRP A 187 -16.27 -36.99 -2.96
CA TRP A 187 -15.59 -36.21 -1.93
C TRP A 187 -14.64 -37.11 -1.16
N ARG A 188 -13.34 -36.83 -1.20
CA ARG A 188 -12.33 -37.58 -0.44
C ARG A 188 -11.92 -36.77 0.79
N LYS A 189 -12.10 -37.32 1.99
CA LYS A 189 -11.59 -36.69 3.21
C LYS A 189 -10.07 -36.73 3.21
N LEU A 190 -9.42 -35.58 3.44
CA LEU A 190 -7.95 -35.53 3.47
C LEU A 190 -7.41 -36.12 4.78
N PRO A 191 -6.44 -37.05 4.73
CA PRO A 191 -5.80 -37.57 5.93
C PRO A 191 -4.82 -36.52 6.48
N VAL A 192 -5.19 -35.94 7.64
CA VAL A 192 -4.39 -34.94 8.34
C VAL A 192 -3.99 -35.39 9.75
N ASP A 193 -2.88 -34.87 10.27
CA ASP A 193 -2.42 -35.09 11.64
C ASP A 193 -2.09 -33.76 12.31
N ASN A 194 -2.98 -33.37 13.23
CA ASN A 194 -2.94 -32.09 13.92
C ASN A 194 -2.23 -32.14 15.29
N SER A 195 -1.53 -33.24 15.61
CA SER A 195 -0.90 -33.44 16.92
C SER A 195 0.19 -32.42 17.27
N GLU A 196 0.84 -31.84 16.27
CA GLU A 196 1.91 -30.83 16.43
C GLU A 196 1.40 -29.38 16.38
N LEU A 197 0.11 -29.15 16.14
CA LEU A 197 -0.43 -27.79 16.00
C LEU A 197 -0.48 -27.06 17.35
N GLY A 198 -0.04 -25.79 17.34
CA GLY A 198 -0.29 -24.89 18.46
C GLY A 198 -1.79 -24.59 18.65
N PRO A 199 -2.23 -24.27 19.88
CA PRO A 199 -3.60 -23.90 20.22
C PRO A 199 -4.31 -22.98 19.21
N THR A 200 -3.65 -21.92 18.73
CA THR A 200 -4.28 -20.98 17.77
C THR A 200 -4.58 -21.65 16.42
N SER A 201 -3.63 -22.38 15.85
CA SER A 201 -3.83 -23.11 14.59
C SER A 201 -4.85 -24.24 14.75
N LEU A 202 -4.84 -24.91 15.91
CA LEU A 202 -5.78 -25.98 16.26
C LEU A 202 -7.18 -25.47 16.56
N GLU A 203 -7.37 -24.21 16.94
CA GLU A 203 -8.69 -23.60 17.14
C GLU A 203 -9.33 -23.19 15.79
N SER A 204 -8.51 -22.80 14.81
CA SER A 204 -8.94 -22.35 13.48
C SER A 204 -8.90 -23.42 12.38
N GLU A 205 -8.30 -24.59 12.63
CA GLU A 205 -8.20 -25.74 11.71
C GLU A 205 -9.55 -26.06 11.03
N PRO A 206 -9.64 -26.02 9.69
CA PRO A 206 -10.86 -26.34 8.96
C PRO A 206 -11.05 -27.85 8.78
N HIS A 207 -12.30 -28.27 8.58
CA HIS A 207 -12.55 -29.61 8.04
C HIS A 207 -12.19 -29.62 6.55
N THR A 208 -11.24 -30.46 6.15
CA THR A 208 -10.67 -30.39 4.79
C THR A 208 -11.06 -31.62 3.98
N GLU A 209 -11.64 -31.40 2.79
CA GLU A 209 -11.94 -32.47 1.83
C GLU A 209 -11.53 -32.10 0.40
N MET A 210 -11.20 -33.12 -0.39
CA MET A 210 -10.87 -33.01 -1.81
C MET A 210 -12.12 -33.29 -2.64
N LEU A 211 -12.51 -32.31 -3.47
CA LEU A 211 -13.54 -32.47 -4.49
C LEU A 211 -12.93 -33.09 -5.75
N LEU A 212 -13.56 -34.14 -6.28
CA LEU A 212 -13.19 -34.79 -7.53
C LEU A 212 -14.30 -34.62 -8.56
N VAL A 213 -13.96 -34.02 -9.71
CA VAL A 213 -14.90 -33.68 -10.78
C VAL A 213 -14.51 -34.38 -12.06
N ARG A 214 -15.45 -35.01 -12.75
CA ARG A 214 -15.22 -35.60 -14.07
C ARG A 214 -15.44 -34.55 -15.15
N LYS A 215 -14.54 -34.52 -16.14
CA LYS A 215 -14.72 -33.71 -17.34
C LYS A 215 -15.89 -34.24 -18.17
N PRO A 216 -16.88 -33.41 -18.50
CA PRO A 216 -17.90 -33.80 -19.47
C PRO A 216 -17.34 -33.98 -20.87
N GLU A 217 -17.88 -34.93 -21.64
CA GLU A 217 -17.42 -35.21 -23.01
C GLU A 217 -17.59 -34.00 -23.96
N ARG A 218 -18.60 -33.15 -23.69
CA ARG A 218 -18.96 -32.00 -24.54
C ARG A 218 -17.93 -30.85 -24.55
N ILE A 219 -16.98 -30.84 -23.62
CA ILE A 219 -16.00 -29.74 -23.48
C ILE A 219 -14.56 -30.24 -23.59
N SER A 220 -13.68 -29.38 -24.09
CA SER A 220 -12.24 -29.62 -24.12
C SER A 220 -11.65 -29.60 -22.71
N SER A 221 -10.47 -30.19 -22.50
CA SER A 221 -9.78 -30.13 -21.20
C SER A 221 -9.37 -28.70 -20.81
N ARG A 222 -9.22 -27.81 -21.79
CA ARG A 222 -9.02 -26.37 -21.57
C ARG A 222 -10.28 -25.71 -21.01
N ASP A 223 -11.42 -25.92 -21.67
CA ASP A 223 -12.70 -25.34 -21.26
C ASP A 223 -13.19 -25.96 -19.94
N PHE A 224 -12.83 -27.21 -19.67
CA PHE A 224 -13.05 -27.83 -18.38
C PHE A 224 -12.36 -27.09 -17.23
N ASN A 225 -11.11 -26.66 -17.42
CA ASN A 225 -10.41 -25.86 -16.41
C ASN A 225 -11.09 -24.48 -16.21
N ARG A 226 -11.76 -23.94 -17.24
CA ARG A 226 -12.59 -22.72 -17.13
C ARG A 226 -13.86 -22.94 -16.30
N GLU A 227 -14.56 -24.06 -16.53
CA GLU A 227 -15.72 -24.40 -15.72
C GLU A 227 -15.33 -24.73 -14.27
N LEU A 228 -14.17 -25.35 -14.03
CA LEU A 228 -13.64 -25.54 -12.67
C LEU A 228 -13.36 -24.19 -11.97
N TYR A 229 -12.78 -23.22 -12.69
CA TYR A 229 -12.62 -21.86 -12.21
C TYR A 229 -13.97 -21.21 -11.87
N ARG A 230 -14.96 -21.30 -12.77
CA ARG A 230 -16.31 -20.77 -12.54
C ARG A 230 -16.97 -21.44 -11.33
N LEU A 231 -16.95 -22.77 -11.24
CA LEU A 231 -17.46 -23.54 -10.10
C LEU A 231 -16.87 -23.03 -8.79
N ARG A 232 -15.54 -22.88 -8.74
CA ARG A 232 -14.85 -22.37 -7.55
C ARG A 232 -15.35 -20.99 -7.14
N VAL A 233 -15.39 -20.04 -8.08
CA VAL A 233 -15.79 -18.65 -7.80
C VAL A 233 -17.26 -18.59 -7.35
N VAL A 234 -18.15 -19.25 -8.07
CA VAL A 234 -19.59 -19.22 -7.80
C VAL A 234 -19.93 -19.92 -6.49
N ALA A 235 -19.37 -21.11 -6.25
CA ALA A 235 -19.62 -21.85 -5.02
C ALA A 235 -19.10 -21.09 -3.80
N ALA A 236 -17.87 -20.56 -3.86
CA ALA A 236 -17.33 -19.76 -2.77
C ALA A 236 -18.19 -18.53 -2.47
N ARG A 237 -18.63 -17.80 -3.50
CA ARG A 237 -19.49 -16.63 -3.29
C ARG A 237 -20.84 -16.99 -2.69
N GLU A 238 -21.49 -18.04 -3.21
CA GLU A 238 -22.81 -18.43 -2.72
C GLU A 238 -22.76 -18.88 -1.27
N ILE A 239 -21.76 -19.68 -0.91
CA ILE A 239 -21.59 -20.19 0.46
C ILE A 239 -21.24 -19.06 1.43
N MET A 240 -20.37 -18.13 1.04
CA MET A 240 -19.96 -17.01 1.90
C MET A 240 -21.06 -15.97 2.17
N LYS A 241 -22.21 -16.01 1.47
CA LYS A 241 -23.39 -15.21 1.83
C LYS A 241 -23.95 -15.61 3.20
N THR A 242 -23.75 -16.86 3.61
CA THR A 242 -24.20 -17.37 4.89
C THR A 242 -23.09 -17.22 5.91
N SER A 243 -23.28 -16.30 6.87
CA SER A 243 -22.28 -15.99 7.91
C SER A 243 -21.80 -17.19 8.74
N ALA A 244 -22.60 -18.25 8.85
CA ALA A 244 -22.22 -19.49 9.52
C ALA A 244 -21.11 -20.28 8.78
N PHE A 245 -20.82 -19.95 7.52
CA PHE A 245 -19.83 -20.63 6.66
C PHE A 245 -18.58 -19.79 6.40
N GLY A 246 -18.26 -18.85 7.29
CA GLY A 246 -17.12 -17.93 7.12
C GLY A 246 -15.73 -18.59 6.96
N ASP A 247 -15.62 -19.89 7.23
CA ASP A 247 -14.40 -20.70 7.07
C ASP A 247 -14.30 -21.40 5.71
N PHE A 248 -15.34 -21.32 4.88
CA PHE A 248 -15.34 -21.98 3.58
C PHE A 248 -14.31 -21.34 2.64
N TYR A 249 -13.38 -22.15 2.12
CA TYR A 249 -12.36 -21.66 1.20
C TYR A 249 -11.88 -22.77 0.26
N VAL A 250 -11.83 -22.46 -1.04
CA VAL A 250 -11.31 -23.39 -2.05
C VAL A 250 -9.83 -23.09 -2.30
N SER A 251 -8.95 -23.96 -1.80
CA SER A 251 -7.49 -23.79 -1.92
C SER A 251 -7.01 -23.97 -3.35
N SER A 252 -7.49 -25.01 -4.02
CA SER A 252 -7.30 -25.25 -5.45
C SER A 252 -8.52 -25.94 -6.02
N LEU A 253 -8.74 -25.81 -7.32
CA LEU A 253 -9.66 -26.67 -8.07
C LEU A 253 -9.24 -26.60 -9.54
N SER A 254 -8.48 -27.60 -9.99
CA SER A 254 -7.91 -27.63 -11.35
C SER A 254 -7.73 -29.07 -11.83
N ASN A 255 -7.45 -29.22 -13.13
CA ASN A 255 -7.10 -30.50 -13.75
C ASN A 255 -5.58 -30.70 -13.92
N SER A 256 -4.75 -29.72 -13.54
CA SER A 256 -3.29 -29.78 -13.72
C SER A 256 -2.47 -29.59 -12.44
N THR A 257 -3.03 -28.91 -11.43
CA THR A 257 -2.31 -28.55 -10.19
C THR A 257 -3.17 -28.77 -8.95
N ILE A 258 -2.53 -28.97 -7.80
CA ILE A 258 -3.19 -29.11 -6.51
C ILE A 258 -2.38 -28.41 -5.40
N VAL A 259 -3.07 -27.86 -4.39
CA VAL A 259 -2.44 -27.08 -3.31
C VAL A 259 -2.73 -27.71 -1.95
N TYR A 260 -1.68 -27.90 -1.16
CA TYR A 260 -1.71 -28.34 0.24
C TYR A 260 -1.11 -27.22 1.10
N LYS A 261 -1.93 -26.55 1.89
CA LYS A 261 -1.50 -25.38 2.68
C LYS A 261 -2.29 -25.25 3.96
N GLY A 262 -1.78 -24.48 4.91
CA GLY A 262 -2.50 -24.18 6.13
C GLY A 262 -1.77 -23.21 7.03
N GLN A 263 -2.34 -22.96 8.21
CA GLN A 263 -1.74 -22.17 9.27
C GLN A 263 -0.65 -23.00 10.01
N LEU A 264 0.38 -23.35 9.26
CA LEU A 264 1.44 -24.29 9.62
C LEU A 264 2.79 -23.56 9.61
N THR A 265 3.71 -24.00 10.47
CA THR A 265 5.14 -23.74 10.29
C THR A 265 5.66 -24.55 9.10
N PRO A 266 6.77 -24.14 8.47
CA PRO A 266 7.42 -24.89 7.40
C PRO A 266 7.63 -26.38 7.71
N GLU A 267 8.05 -26.69 8.94
CA GLU A 267 8.32 -28.05 9.44
C GLU A 267 7.06 -28.91 9.52
N GLN A 268 5.91 -28.31 9.81
CA GLN A 268 4.65 -29.03 10.02
C GLN A 268 3.98 -29.49 8.71
N VAL A 269 4.28 -28.88 7.55
CA VAL A 269 3.57 -29.18 6.29
C VAL A 269 3.64 -30.66 5.93
N TRP A 270 4.83 -31.24 5.98
CA TRP A 270 5.06 -32.66 5.70
C TRP A 270 4.35 -33.58 6.70
N GLY A 271 4.44 -33.25 8.00
CA GLY A 271 3.84 -34.04 9.07
C GLY A 271 2.32 -34.01 9.07
N TYR A 272 1.75 -32.84 8.75
CA TYR A 272 0.32 -32.57 8.78
C TYR A 272 -0.43 -33.25 7.63
N PHE A 273 0.01 -33.10 6.37
CA PHE A 273 -0.67 -33.69 5.21
C PHE A 273 -0.09 -35.07 4.86
N LYS A 274 -0.76 -36.15 5.28
CA LYS A 274 -0.23 -37.52 5.10
C LYS A 274 -0.08 -37.95 3.64
N ASP A 275 -0.90 -37.40 2.74
CA ASP A 275 -0.78 -37.64 1.29
C ASP A 275 0.64 -37.34 0.77
N LEU A 276 1.28 -36.27 1.27
CA LEU A 276 2.60 -35.84 0.83
C LEU A 276 3.71 -36.83 1.20
N GLN A 277 3.47 -37.72 2.16
CA GLN A 277 4.43 -38.73 2.61
C GLN A 277 4.33 -40.03 1.82
N ASP A 278 3.33 -40.15 0.95
CA ASP A 278 3.09 -41.37 0.20
C ASP A 278 4.11 -41.51 -0.94
N PRO A 279 4.86 -42.63 -1.05
CA PRO A 279 5.86 -42.81 -2.09
C PRO A 279 5.31 -42.77 -3.53
N GLU A 280 4.00 -43.02 -3.73
CA GLU A 280 3.36 -42.88 -5.05
C GLU A 280 2.93 -41.43 -5.35
N TYR A 281 3.02 -40.52 -4.39
CA TYR A 281 2.81 -39.09 -4.61
C TYR A 281 4.00 -38.52 -5.38
N ALA A 282 3.94 -38.61 -6.70
CA ALA A 282 4.96 -38.09 -7.60
C ALA A 282 4.48 -36.82 -8.30
N SER A 283 5.36 -35.84 -8.46
CA SER A 283 5.08 -34.63 -9.22
C SER A 283 6.27 -34.17 -10.04
N HIS A 284 6.03 -33.51 -11.18
CA HIS A 284 7.08 -32.96 -12.05
C HIS A 284 7.50 -31.54 -11.65
N LEU A 285 6.69 -30.88 -10.81
CA LEU A 285 6.96 -29.57 -10.25
C LEU A 285 6.41 -29.45 -8.83
N ALA A 286 7.07 -28.66 -8.01
CA ALA A 286 6.61 -28.27 -6.69
C ALA A 286 7.00 -26.81 -6.40
N LEU A 287 6.04 -25.99 -5.98
CA LEU A 287 6.23 -24.64 -5.47
C LEU A 287 5.95 -24.63 -3.97
N VAL A 288 6.84 -24.05 -3.17
CA VAL A 288 6.70 -23.95 -1.73
C VAL A 288 6.77 -22.50 -1.28
N HIS A 289 6.05 -22.22 -0.20
CA HIS A 289 6.01 -20.89 0.37
C HIS A 289 5.89 -20.94 1.90
N SER A 290 6.65 -20.07 2.57
CA SER A 290 6.53 -19.78 4.00
C SER A 290 6.20 -18.30 4.21
N ARG A 291 5.17 -18.03 5.02
CA ARG A 291 4.65 -16.68 5.29
C ARG A 291 5.26 -16.06 6.56
N PHE A 292 5.56 -14.77 6.51
CA PHE A 292 5.83 -13.90 7.66
C PHE A 292 4.76 -12.80 7.69
N SER A 293 3.95 -12.79 8.75
CA SER A 293 2.94 -11.77 9.01
C SER A 293 3.52 -10.71 9.93
N THR A 294 3.46 -9.43 9.55
CA THR A 294 3.98 -8.36 10.40
C THR A 294 2.96 -7.81 11.40
N ASN A 295 1.67 -7.96 11.12
CA ASN A 295 0.57 -7.47 11.96
C ASN A 295 -0.70 -8.35 11.90
N THR A 296 -0.74 -9.39 11.04
CA THR A 296 -1.99 -10.12 10.79
C THR A 296 -2.24 -11.22 11.78
N PHE A 297 -3.51 -11.40 12.09
CA PHE A 297 -3.98 -12.66 12.66
C PHE A 297 -3.74 -13.77 11.62
N PRO A 298 -3.04 -14.85 12.00
CA PRO A 298 -2.77 -15.95 11.10
C PRO A 298 -4.07 -16.67 10.71
N SER A 299 -4.21 -17.05 9.44
CA SER A 299 -5.40 -17.78 8.96
C SER A 299 -5.06 -18.82 7.90
N TRP A 300 -5.82 -19.91 7.88
CA TRP A 300 -5.60 -21.04 6.98
C TRP A 300 -5.74 -20.67 5.50
N SER A 301 -6.73 -19.83 5.18
CA SER A 301 -7.00 -19.41 3.80
C SER A 301 -5.93 -18.50 3.20
N ARG A 302 -5.24 -17.70 4.04
CA ARG A 302 -4.20 -16.74 3.63
C ARG A 302 -2.81 -17.34 3.47
N ALA A 303 -2.56 -18.55 3.98
CA ALA A 303 -1.34 -19.28 3.66
C ALA A 303 -1.17 -19.38 2.13
N GLN A 304 0.06 -19.37 1.64
CA GLN A 304 0.36 -19.59 0.23
C GLN A 304 1.04 -20.96 0.06
N PRO A 305 1.09 -21.55 -1.15
CA PRO A 305 0.71 -21.01 -2.47
C PRO A 305 -0.77 -20.62 -2.65
N PHE A 306 -1.06 -19.71 -3.58
CA PHE A 306 -2.40 -19.52 -4.13
C PHE A 306 -2.64 -20.50 -5.29
N ARG A 307 -3.53 -20.18 -6.24
CA ARG A 307 -3.97 -21.14 -7.26
C ARG A 307 -2.98 -21.25 -8.40
N SER A 308 -2.40 -20.11 -8.77
CA SER A 308 -1.41 -20.03 -9.85
C SER A 308 -0.11 -19.36 -9.41
N LEU A 309 -0.06 -18.77 -8.21
CA LEU A 309 1.03 -17.89 -7.81
C LEU A 309 1.50 -18.08 -6.35
N CYS A 310 2.79 -17.87 -6.14
CA CYS A 310 3.44 -17.59 -4.85
C CYS A 310 4.04 -16.20 -4.93
N HIS A 311 3.76 -15.34 -3.97
CA HIS A 311 4.25 -13.97 -3.92
C HIS A 311 5.04 -13.74 -2.64
N ASN A 312 6.29 -13.33 -2.82
CA ASN A 312 7.16 -12.86 -1.77
C ASN A 312 7.40 -11.36 -1.92
N GLY A 313 6.70 -10.56 -1.12
CA GLY A 313 6.82 -9.11 -1.12
C GLY A 313 5.49 -8.44 -0.79
N GLU A 314 5.33 -7.18 -1.20
CA GLU A 314 4.15 -6.37 -0.89
C GLU A 314 3.76 -5.53 -2.12
N ILE A 315 2.47 -5.55 -2.50
CA ILE A 315 1.95 -4.67 -3.56
C ILE A 315 1.56 -3.31 -2.98
N ASN A 316 2.42 -2.30 -3.17
CA ASN A 316 2.24 -0.97 -2.58
C ASN A 316 1.22 -0.08 -3.34
N THR A 317 0.70 -0.54 -4.49
CA THR A 317 -0.34 0.15 -5.28
C THR A 317 -1.73 -0.49 -5.19
N LEU A 318 -1.91 -1.48 -4.29
CA LEU A 318 -3.08 -2.37 -4.26
C LEU A 318 -4.43 -1.66 -4.36
N ARG A 319 -4.64 -0.58 -3.60
CA ARG A 319 -5.92 0.14 -3.57
C ARG A 319 -6.27 0.73 -4.94
N GLY A 320 -5.29 1.33 -5.61
CA GLY A 320 -5.46 1.89 -6.96
C GLY A 320 -5.82 0.79 -7.95
N ASN A 321 -5.08 -0.32 -7.91
CA ASN A 321 -5.31 -1.46 -8.79
C ASN A 321 -6.71 -2.05 -8.62
N LYS A 322 -7.18 -2.19 -7.37
CA LYS A 322 -8.53 -2.69 -7.06
C LYS A 322 -9.64 -1.75 -7.53
N ASN A 323 -9.48 -0.44 -7.34
CA ASN A 323 -10.45 0.55 -7.80
C ASN A 323 -10.57 0.56 -9.33
N MET A 324 -9.45 0.43 -10.03
CA MET A 324 -9.43 0.32 -11.48
C MET A 324 -10.05 -0.99 -11.96
N MET A 325 -9.72 -2.13 -11.33
CA MET A 325 -10.35 -3.41 -11.64
C MET A 325 -11.87 -3.39 -11.42
N ARG A 326 -12.36 -2.78 -10.34
CA ARG A 326 -13.80 -2.60 -10.07
C ARG A 326 -14.50 -1.80 -11.18
N SER A 327 -13.83 -0.80 -11.73
CA SER A 327 -14.35 -0.03 -12.87
C SER A 327 -14.33 -0.84 -14.17
N ARG A 328 -13.26 -1.62 -14.40
CA ARG A 328 -13.12 -2.50 -15.59
C ARG A 328 -14.16 -3.61 -15.64
N GLU A 329 -14.70 -4.05 -14.50
CA GLU A 329 -15.72 -5.11 -14.43
C GLU A 329 -16.94 -4.84 -15.32
N ALA A 330 -17.33 -3.59 -15.54
CA ALA A 330 -18.45 -3.26 -16.44
C ALA A 330 -18.11 -3.41 -17.94
N MET A 331 -16.82 -3.44 -18.28
CA MET A 331 -16.32 -3.54 -19.65
C MET A 331 -15.83 -4.94 -20.02
N LEU A 332 -15.69 -5.83 -19.04
CA LEU A 332 -15.23 -7.19 -19.29
C LEU A 332 -16.21 -7.92 -20.20
N SER A 333 -15.72 -8.52 -21.27
CA SER A 333 -16.52 -9.38 -22.14
C SER A 333 -15.75 -10.65 -22.45
N SER A 334 -16.44 -11.79 -22.45
CA SER A 334 -15.87 -13.09 -22.79
C SER A 334 -16.75 -13.79 -23.80
N ALA A 335 -16.17 -14.20 -24.92
CA ALA A 335 -16.88 -15.00 -25.94
C ALA A 335 -17.37 -16.35 -25.39
N TYR A 336 -16.65 -16.92 -24.41
CA TYR A 336 -16.99 -18.21 -23.82
C TYR A 336 -18.08 -18.10 -22.76
N PHE A 337 -17.94 -17.18 -21.80
CA PHE A 337 -18.90 -17.04 -20.70
C PHE A 337 -20.10 -16.14 -21.03
N GLY A 338 -20.02 -15.25 -22.03
CA GLY A 338 -21.11 -14.31 -22.33
C GLY A 338 -21.54 -13.52 -21.08
N SER A 339 -22.85 -13.43 -20.82
CA SER A 339 -23.38 -12.70 -19.66
C SER A 339 -23.02 -13.33 -18.31
N THR A 340 -22.76 -14.64 -18.26
CA THR A 340 -22.36 -15.37 -17.06
C THR A 340 -21.13 -14.75 -16.39
N LEU A 341 -20.24 -14.11 -17.14
CA LEU A 341 -19.10 -13.40 -16.59
C LEU A 341 -19.52 -12.33 -15.57
N HIS A 342 -20.50 -11.50 -15.91
CA HIS A 342 -21.00 -10.46 -15.00
C HIS A 342 -21.91 -11.06 -13.92
N ASP A 343 -22.80 -11.96 -14.32
CA ASP A 343 -23.84 -12.51 -13.44
C ASP A 343 -23.25 -13.37 -12.31
N GLU A 344 -22.16 -14.09 -12.58
CA GLU A 344 -21.65 -15.15 -11.71
C GLU A 344 -20.19 -14.99 -11.30
N ILE A 345 -19.33 -14.33 -12.08
CA ILE A 345 -17.87 -14.29 -11.82
C ILE A 345 -17.44 -12.97 -11.15
N THR A 346 -18.04 -11.82 -11.47
CA THR A 346 -17.70 -10.53 -10.83
C THR A 346 -18.35 -10.35 -9.44
N PRO A 347 -17.69 -9.74 -8.43
CA PRO A 347 -16.42 -9.01 -8.50
C PRO A 347 -15.19 -9.92 -8.51
N ILE A 348 -14.11 -9.43 -9.14
CA ILE A 348 -12.84 -10.16 -9.30
C ILE A 348 -11.92 -9.94 -8.10
N CYS A 349 -11.79 -8.70 -7.65
CA CYS A 349 -11.01 -8.31 -6.48
C CYS A 349 -11.92 -8.17 -5.24
N SER A 350 -11.36 -8.34 -4.04
CA SER A 350 -12.08 -8.16 -2.77
C SER A 350 -11.18 -7.57 -1.69
N ASP A 351 -11.79 -6.87 -0.72
CA ASP A 351 -11.14 -6.40 0.51
C ASP A 351 -10.79 -7.55 1.47
N ASP A 352 -11.43 -8.71 1.35
CA ASP A 352 -11.16 -9.87 2.20
C ASP A 352 -9.88 -10.62 1.80
N MET A 353 -9.50 -10.51 0.52
CA MET A 353 -8.28 -11.12 -0.03
C MET A 353 -7.05 -10.28 0.30
N SER A 354 -5.91 -10.94 0.57
CA SER A 354 -4.62 -10.26 0.66
C SER A 354 -4.24 -9.59 -0.67
N ASP A 355 -3.21 -8.76 -0.66
CA ASP A 355 -2.63 -8.16 -1.86
C ASP A 355 -2.30 -9.20 -2.94
N SER A 356 -1.66 -10.28 -2.49
CA SER A 356 -1.20 -11.43 -3.26
C SER A 356 -2.38 -12.27 -3.78
N GLY A 357 -3.44 -12.42 -2.97
CA GLY A 357 -4.65 -13.12 -3.37
C GLY A 357 -5.45 -12.35 -4.43
N ASN A 358 -5.49 -11.01 -4.35
CA ASN A 358 -6.08 -10.17 -5.40
C ASN A 358 -5.28 -10.27 -6.71
N LEU A 359 -3.95 -10.26 -6.63
CA LEU A 359 -3.09 -10.43 -7.81
C LEU A 359 -3.29 -11.80 -8.47
N ASP A 360 -3.33 -12.89 -7.70
CA ASP A 360 -3.62 -14.26 -8.18
C ASP A 360 -4.99 -14.31 -8.88
N ALA A 361 -6.01 -13.66 -8.32
CA ALA A 361 -7.34 -13.61 -8.94
C ALA A 361 -7.36 -12.90 -10.30
N VAL A 362 -6.60 -11.81 -10.46
CA VAL A 362 -6.48 -11.10 -11.74
C VAL A 362 -5.64 -11.91 -12.73
N ALA A 363 -4.55 -12.54 -12.29
CA ALA A 363 -3.74 -13.42 -13.15
C ALA A 363 -4.56 -14.63 -13.64
N GLU A 364 -5.37 -15.25 -12.78
CA GLU A 364 -6.30 -16.31 -13.17
C GLU A 364 -7.37 -15.83 -14.15
N LEU A 365 -7.94 -14.63 -13.95
CA LEU A 365 -8.90 -14.05 -14.89
C LEU A 365 -8.28 -13.93 -16.29
N LEU A 366 -7.08 -13.35 -16.38
CA LEU A 366 -6.37 -13.15 -17.65
C LEU A 366 -6.02 -14.47 -18.33
N ASN A 367 -5.61 -15.48 -17.55
CA ASN A 367 -5.24 -16.78 -18.08
C ASN A 367 -6.44 -17.63 -18.49
N LYS A 368 -7.39 -17.84 -17.57
CA LYS A 368 -8.53 -18.75 -17.77
C LYS A 368 -9.60 -18.13 -18.65
N VAL A 369 -9.90 -16.84 -18.47
CA VAL A 369 -10.99 -16.16 -19.19
C VAL A 369 -10.48 -15.41 -20.43
N GLY A 370 -9.36 -14.69 -20.31
CA GLY A 370 -8.76 -13.91 -21.40
C GLY A 370 -7.89 -14.69 -22.39
N GLU A 371 -7.72 -16.01 -22.18
CA GLU A 371 -6.86 -16.89 -22.98
C GLU A 371 -5.38 -16.48 -23.09
N ARG A 372 -4.89 -15.61 -22.19
CA ARG A 372 -3.49 -15.19 -22.21
C ARG A 372 -2.61 -16.25 -21.56
N PRO A 373 -1.46 -16.61 -22.15
CA PRO A 373 -0.45 -17.39 -21.45
C PRO A 373 -0.08 -16.71 -20.13
N LEU A 374 0.13 -17.49 -19.07
CA LEU A 374 0.36 -16.93 -17.73
C LEU A 374 1.57 -15.99 -17.70
N HIS A 375 2.64 -16.29 -18.44
CA HIS A 375 3.81 -15.41 -18.56
C HIS A 375 3.47 -14.06 -19.23
N GLU A 376 2.55 -14.02 -20.20
CA GLU A 376 2.07 -12.77 -20.82
C GLU A 376 1.29 -11.94 -19.79
N ALA A 377 0.40 -12.59 -19.01
CA ALA A 377 -0.33 -11.94 -17.93
C ALA A 377 0.61 -11.35 -16.87
N MET A 378 1.68 -12.08 -16.50
CA MET A 378 2.69 -11.60 -15.57
C MET A 378 3.50 -10.42 -16.15
N MET A 379 3.87 -10.45 -17.43
CA MET A 379 4.53 -9.31 -18.09
C MET A 379 3.64 -8.07 -18.19
N MET A 380 2.31 -8.23 -18.17
CA MET A 380 1.35 -7.13 -18.14
C MET A 380 1.15 -6.57 -16.72
N LEU A 381 1.03 -7.44 -15.70
CA LEU A 381 0.82 -7.04 -14.30
C LEU A 381 2.10 -6.49 -13.65
N VAL A 382 3.25 -7.11 -13.94
CA VAL A 382 4.58 -6.76 -13.38
C VAL A 382 5.56 -6.51 -14.54
N PRO A 383 5.39 -5.40 -15.30
CA PRO A 383 6.23 -5.09 -16.44
C PRO A 383 7.63 -4.62 -16.01
N GLU A 384 8.64 -4.90 -16.84
CA GLU A 384 9.99 -4.36 -16.64
C GLU A 384 10.02 -2.82 -16.80
N ALA A 385 11.12 -2.20 -16.36
CA ALA A 385 11.36 -0.78 -16.62
C ALA A 385 11.63 -0.52 -18.10
N TRP A 386 10.66 0.07 -18.80
CA TRP A 386 10.70 0.21 -20.26
C TRP A 386 10.72 1.65 -20.76
N GLN A 387 10.07 2.60 -20.08
CA GLN A 387 9.86 3.96 -20.58
C GLN A 387 11.18 4.70 -20.84
N GLN A 388 12.11 4.67 -19.88
CA GLN A 388 13.38 5.39 -19.96
C GLN A 388 14.57 4.49 -20.34
N ASN A 389 14.35 3.21 -20.68
CA ASN A 389 15.44 2.29 -20.97
C ASN A 389 15.88 2.41 -22.44
N PRO A 390 17.08 2.92 -22.77
CA PRO A 390 17.52 3.11 -24.16
C PRO A 390 17.94 1.80 -24.85
N HIS A 391 18.10 0.70 -24.12
CA HIS A 391 18.59 -0.57 -24.65
C HIS A 391 17.48 -1.51 -25.14
N LEU A 392 16.21 -1.12 -25.03
CA LEU A 392 15.09 -1.92 -25.54
C LEU A 392 14.90 -1.72 -27.04
N THR A 393 14.73 -2.84 -27.75
CA THR A 393 14.26 -2.87 -29.16
C THR A 393 12.89 -2.21 -29.30
N ASP A 394 12.60 -1.64 -30.46
CA ASP A 394 11.33 -0.97 -30.75
C ASP A 394 10.11 -1.88 -30.55
N GLU A 395 10.22 -3.15 -30.94
CA GLU A 395 9.14 -4.15 -30.83
C GLU A 395 8.78 -4.36 -29.36
N LYS A 396 9.79 -4.59 -28.51
CA LYS A 396 9.61 -4.76 -27.07
C LYS A 396 9.09 -3.49 -26.38
N ARG A 397 9.54 -2.31 -26.82
CA ARG A 397 8.99 -1.03 -26.33
C ARG A 397 7.51 -0.89 -26.70
N ALA A 398 7.14 -1.22 -27.93
CA ALA A 398 5.76 -1.18 -28.39
C ALA A 398 4.87 -2.18 -27.63
N PHE A 399 5.37 -3.38 -27.35
CA PHE A 399 4.69 -4.37 -26.51
C PHE A 399 4.34 -3.79 -25.14
N TYR A 400 5.30 -3.23 -24.40
CA TYR A 400 5.03 -2.70 -23.08
C TYR A 400 4.19 -1.41 -23.12
N ALA A 401 4.40 -0.55 -24.12
CA ALA A 401 3.58 0.64 -24.32
C ALA A 401 2.10 0.29 -24.57
N TYR A 402 1.86 -0.76 -25.36
CA TYR A 402 0.52 -1.29 -25.58
C TYR A 402 -0.07 -1.84 -24.28
N HIS A 403 0.63 -2.69 -23.54
CA HIS A 403 0.12 -3.27 -22.30
C HIS A 403 -0.15 -2.22 -21.21
N ALA A 404 0.64 -1.13 -21.18
CA ALA A 404 0.36 0.01 -20.32
C ALA A 404 -0.98 0.70 -20.63
N HIS A 405 -1.53 0.57 -21.84
CA HIS A 405 -2.88 1.08 -22.14
C HIS A 405 -4.00 0.25 -21.52
N LEU A 406 -3.73 -1.03 -21.20
CA LEU A 406 -4.68 -1.99 -20.63
C LEU A 406 -4.60 -2.08 -19.10
N MET A 407 -3.39 -2.01 -18.56
CA MET A 407 -3.13 -2.33 -17.15
C MET A 407 -2.04 -1.44 -16.58
N GLU A 408 -2.32 -0.83 -15.43
CA GLU A 408 -1.32 -0.22 -14.57
C GLU A 408 -0.45 -1.29 -13.89
N PRO A 409 0.86 -1.04 -13.69
CA PRO A 409 1.71 -1.94 -12.93
C PRO A 409 1.19 -2.18 -11.51
N TRP A 410 1.15 -3.43 -11.09
CA TRP A 410 0.99 -3.83 -9.69
C TRP A 410 2.37 -3.74 -9.03
N ASP A 411 2.72 -2.54 -8.58
CA ASP A 411 4.07 -2.18 -8.14
C ASP A 411 4.31 -2.55 -6.67
N GLY A 412 5.59 -2.57 -6.30
CA GLY A 412 6.08 -2.95 -4.97
C GLY A 412 7.14 -4.06 -5.04
N PRO A 413 7.87 -4.33 -3.95
CA PRO A 413 8.84 -5.42 -3.90
C PRO A 413 8.13 -6.73 -4.20
N ALA A 414 8.66 -7.52 -5.13
CA ALA A 414 8.06 -8.81 -5.43
C ALA A 414 9.09 -9.79 -6.00
N MET A 415 9.06 -11.01 -5.45
CA MET A 415 9.48 -12.20 -6.16
C MET A 415 8.27 -13.11 -6.30
N MET A 416 7.88 -13.36 -7.54
CA MET A 416 6.71 -14.15 -7.85
C MET A 416 7.14 -15.43 -8.54
N SER A 417 6.64 -16.57 -8.07
CA SER A 417 6.71 -17.84 -8.79
C SER A 417 5.31 -18.25 -9.20
N PHE A 418 5.12 -18.72 -10.42
CA PHE A 418 3.81 -18.98 -10.98
C PHE A 418 3.77 -20.24 -11.84
N THR A 419 2.60 -20.87 -11.94
CA THR A 419 2.41 -22.08 -12.76
C THR A 419 0.95 -22.25 -13.17
N ASP A 420 0.74 -22.81 -14.37
CA ASP A 420 -0.55 -23.33 -14.82
C ASP A 420 -0.52 -24.87 -14.99
N GLY A 421 0.58 -25.51 -14.60
CA GLY A 421 0.87 -26.93 -14.75
C GLY A 421 1.67 -27.29 -16.01
N ARG A 422 1.59 -26.48 -17.08
CA ARG A 422 2.40 -26.61 -18.30
C ARG A 422 3.64 -25.72 -18.23
N TYR A 423 3.47 -24.49 -17.78
CA TYR A 423 4.56 -23.57 -17.53
C TYR A 423 4.80 -23.48 -16.04
N VAL A 424 6.07 -23.41 -15.65
CA VAL A 424 6.45 -22.88 -14.34
C VAL A 424 7.46 -21.77 -14.56
N GLY A 425 7.27 -20.64 -13.88
CA GLY A 425 8.10 -19.48 -14.07
C GLY A 425 8.28 -18.68 -12.79
N ALA A 426 9.19 -17.74 -12.85
CA ALA A 426 9.40 -16.74 -11.80
C ALA A 426 9.76 -15.39 -12.42
N CYS A 427 9.30 -14.31 -11.80
CA CYS A 427 9.68 -12.96 -12.14
C CYS A 427 9.96 -12.14 -10.88
N LEU A 428 10.80 -11.13 -11.04
CA LEU A 428 11.01 -10.10 -10.03
C LEU A 428 10.19 -8.87 -10.39
N ASP A 429 9.95 -8.03 -9.39
CA ASP A 429 9.53 -6.66 -9.63
C ASP A 429 10.57 -5.91 -10.49
N ARG A 430 10.16 -4.76 -11.01
CA ARG A 430 10.96 -3.97 -11.95
C ARG A 430 12.28 -3.45 -11.38
N ASN A 431 12.38 -3.35 -10.06
CA ASN A 431 13.58 -2.90 -9.33
C ASN A 431 14.40 -4.09 -8.80
N GLY A 432 13.84 -5.29 -8.80
CA GLY A 432 14.46 -6.51 -8.29
C GLY A 432 14.78 -6.43 -6.81
N LEU A 433 13.80 -6.00 -6.01
CA LEU A 433 13.95 -5.75 -4.57
C LEU A 433 13.98 -7.04 -3.73
N ARG A 434 13.74 -8.19 -4.37
CA ARG A 434 13.69 -9.50 -3.72
C ARG A 434 14.69 -10.47 -4.36
N PRO A 435 15.38 -11.32 -3.58
CA PRO A 435 16.36 -12.24 -4.12
C PRO A 435 15.69 -13.45 -4.80
N SER A 436 16.29 -13.92 -5.89
CA SER A 436 15.94 -15.19 -6.53
C SER A 436 17.14 -15.79 -7.23
N ARG A 437 17.46 -17.05 -6.89
CA ARG A 437 18.63 -17.82 -7.35
C ARG A 437 18.13 -19.14 -7.90
N TYR A 438 18.77 -19.66 -8.94
CA TYR A 438 18.45 -20.99 -9.44
C TYR A 438 19.66 -21.83 -9.83
N TYR A 439 19.49 -23.13 -9.73
CA TYR A 439 20.42 -24.18 -10.08
C TYR A 439 19.79 -25.05 -11.17
N VAL A 440 20.57 -25.41 -12.18
CA VAL A 440 20.22 -26.46 -13.14
C VAL A 440 21.22 -27.58 -12.95
N THR A 441 20.72 -28.80 -12.83
CA THR A 441 21.52 -30.01 -12.62
C THR A 441 21.76 -30.74 -13.95
N LYS A 442 22.70 -31.67 -13.97
CA LYS A 442 23.03 -32.51 -15.14
C LYS A 442 21.96 -33.56 -15.43
N ASP A 443 21.13 -33.88 -14.43
CA ASP A 443 19.94 -34.73 -14.49
C ASP A 443 18.65 -33.92 -14.72
N ASP A 444 18.76 -32.73 -15.33
CA ASP A 444 17.61 -31.93 -15.78
C ASP A 444 16.65 -31.44 -14.66
N ARG A 445 17.04 -31.52 -13.38
CA ARG A 445 16.33 -30.82 -12.29
C ARG A 445 16.70 -29.35 -12.24
N VAL A 446 15.69 -28.53 -11.94
CA VAL A 446 15.82 -27.09 -11.71
C VAL A 446 15.33 -26.75 -10.32
N LEU A 447 16.16 -26.03 -9.58
CA LEU A 447 15.87 -25.57 -8.23
C LEU A 447 15.95 -24.06 -8.21
N LEU A 448 14.86 -23.38 -7.91
CA LEU A 448 14.81 -21.93 -7.72
C LEU A 448 14.42 -21.63 -6.28
N SER A 449 15.13 -20.71 -5.64
CA SER A 449 14.81 -20.31 -4.27
C SER A 449 15.23 -18.86 -4.03
N SER A 450 14.65 -18.28 -2.98
CA SER A 450 15.05 -16.97 -2.47
C SER A 450 16.50 -16.97 -1.96
N GLU A 451 17.03 -18.12 -1.54
CA GLU A 451 18.39 -18.27 -1.00
C GLU A 451 19.18 -19.39 -1.69
N VAL A 452 20.48 -19.43 -1.42
CA VAL A 452 21.38 -20.53 -1.83
C VAL A 452 21.60 -21.48 -0.65
N GLY A 453 21.86 -22.76 -0.93
CA GLY A 453 22.15 -23.75 0.12
C GLY A 453 20.91 -24.40 0.75
N VAL A 454 19.75 -24.24 0.11
CA VAL A 454 18.48 -24.83 0.58
C VAL A 454 18.41 -26.35 0.46
N LEU A 455 19.21 -26.95 -0.43
CA LEU A 455 19.45 -28.40 -0.49
C LEU A 455 20.93 -28.69 -0.31
N VAL A 456 21.31 -29.18 0.87
CA VAL A 456 22.70 -29.48 1.26
C VAL A 456 23.28 -30.74 0.63
N HIS A 457 22.42 -31.62 0.11
CA HIS A 457 22.84 -32.91 -0.43
C HIS A 457 23.22 -32.85 -1.91
N LEU A 458 23.02 -31.71 -2.60
CA LEU A 458 23.37 -31.53 -4.02
C LEU A 458 24.90 -31.43 -4.19
N PRO A 459 25.58 -32.45 -4.75
CA PRO A 459 27.02 -32.38 -4.97
C PRO A 459 27.35 -31.31 -6.04
N ASP A 460 28.45 -30.57 -5.89
CA ASP A 460 28.84 -29.59 -6.90
C ASP A 460 29.06 -30.23 -8.30
N GLU A 461 29.40 -31.52 -8.32
CA GLU A 461 29.61 -32.29 -9.56
C GLU A 461 28.35 -32.46 -10.41
N ILE A 462 27.15 -32.46 -9.82
CA ILE A 462 25.88 -32.60 -10.56
C ILE A 462 25.33 -31.24 -11.02
N VAL A 463 25.87 -30.12 -10.52
CA VAL A 463 25.38 -28.79 -10.89
C VAL A 463 25.92 -28.41 -12.27
N ALA A 464 25.02 -28.29 -13.25
CA ALA A 464 25.35 -27.82 -14.59
C ALA A 464 25.43 -26.28 -14.66
N ARG A 465 24.58 -25.57 -13.93
CA ARG A 465 24.52 -24.09 -13.93
C ARG A 465 24.06 -23.53 -12.59
N LYS A 466 24.67 -22.42 -12.16
CA LYS A 466 24.22 -21.56 -11.06
C LYS A 466 23.93 -20.16 -11.62
N ALA A 467 22.77 -19.59 -11.31
CA ALA A 467 22.38 -18.28 -11.82
C ALA A 467 21.41 -17.55 -10.86
N ARG A 468 21.05 -16.31 -11.20
CA ARG A 468 20.09 -15.48 -10.47
C ARG A 468 19.11 -14.85 -11.44
N LEU A 469 17.92 -14.50 -10.96
CA LEU A 469 17.04 -13.57 -11.68
C LEU A 469 17.55 -12.15 -11.48
N GLU A 470 17.36 -11.32 -12.49
CA GLU A 470 17.76 -9.90 -12.50
C GLU A 470 16.51 -9.03 -12.67
N PRO A 471 16.54 -7.76 -12.24
CA PRO A 471 15.40 -6.85 -12.36
C PRO A 471 14.80 -6.86 -13.76
N GLY A 472 13.47 -7.01 -13.84
CA GLY A 472 12.74 -7.04 -15.10
C GLY A 472 12.90 -8.32 -15.93
N LYS A 473 13.77 -9.28 -15.58
CA LYS A 473 13.87 -10.57 -16.29
C LYS A 473 12.89 -11.62 -15.75
N MET A 474 12.48 -12.53 -16.63
CA MET A 474 11.63 -13.66 -16.31
C MET A 474 12.38 -14.97 -16.50
N PHE A 475 12.19 -15.88 -15.57
CA PHE A 475 12.57 -17.29 -15.67
C PHE A 475 11.33 -18.09 -16.08
N LEU A 476 11.44 -18.95 -17.08
CA LEU A 476 10.31 -19.75 -17.58
C LEU A 476 10.79 -21.13 -18.03
N ILE A 477 10.13 -22.19 -17.56
CA ILE A 477 10.23 -23.55 -18.09
C ILE A 477 8.95 -23.83 -18.87
N ASP A 478 9.09 -24.33 -20.10
CA ASP A 478 7.99 -24.93 -20.86
C ASP A 478 8.17 -26.45 -20.84
N PHE A 479 7.31 -27.15 -20.12
CA PHE A 479 7.39 -28.61 -19.98
C PHE A 479 7.09 -29.34 -21.30
N GLU A 480 6.37 -28.72 -22.25
CA GLU A 480 6.15 -29.33 -23.57
C GLU A 480 7.38 -29.22 -24.47
N GLN A 481 8.21 -28.19 -24.28
CA GLN A 481 9.48 -28.01 -25.01
C GLN A 481 10.68 -28.59 -24.26
N GLU A 482 10.45 -29.12 -23.05
CA GLU A 482 11.45 -29.74 -22.17
C GLU A 482 12.68 -28.85 -21.87
N ARG A 483 12.49 -27.53 -21.78
CA ARG A 483 13.61 -26.60 -21.61
C ARG A 483 13.25 -25.31 -20.86
N ILE A 484 14.28 -24.64 -20.36
CA ILE A 484 14.19 -23.25 -19.91
C ILE A 484 14.17 -22.35 -21.14
N ILE A 485 13.16 -21.49 -21.25
CA ILE A 485 13.05 -20.46 -22.28
C ILE A 485 13.89 -19.24 -21.82
N PRO A 486 14.91 -18.82 -22.57
CA PRO A 486 15.67 -17.61 -22.25
C PRO A 486 14.77 -16.36 -22.25
N ASP A 487 15.00 -15.42 -21.33
CA ASP A 487 14.24 -14.17 -21.22
C ASP A 487 14.17 -13.39 -22.54
N GLU A 488 15.29 -13.30 -23.25
CA GLU A 488 15.37 -12.58 -24.52
C GLU A 488 14.52 -13.24 -25.61
N GLU A 489 14.56 -14.58 -25.70
CA GLU A 489 13.74 -15.35 -26.63
C GLU A 489 12.25 -15.20 -26.31
N LEU A 490 11.88 -15.37 -25.03
CA LEU A 490 10.51 -15.22 -24.54
C LEU A 490 9.94 -13.85 -24.90
N LYS A 491 10.67 -12.78 -24.56
CA LYS A 491 10.17 -11.42 -24.75
C LYS A 491 10.21 -10.98 -26.20
N ALA A 492 11.18 -11.44 -26.99
CA ALA A 492 11.17 -11.22 -28.43
C ALA A 492 9.95 -11.86 -29.09
N ALA A 493 9.65 -13.12 -28.73
CA ALA A 493 8.45 -13.82 -29.21
C ALA A 493 7.16 -13.10 -28.80
N MET A 494 7.05 -12.67 -27.53
CA MET A 494 5.89 -11.91 -27.06
C MET A 494 5.76 -10.55 -27.74
N ALA A 495 6.87 -9.87 -28.00
CA ALA A 495 6.88 -8.55 -28.63
C ALA A 495 6.40 -8.56 -30.09
N VAL A 496 6.43 -9.72 -30.77
CA VAL A 496 5.95 -9.89 -32.15
C VAL A 496 4.74 -10.82 -32.26
N ALA A 497 4.24 -11.34 -31.13
CA ALA A 497 3.07 -12.24 -31.10
C ALA A 497 1.81 -11.58 -31.69
N ARG A 498 1.74 -10.25 -31.63
CA ARG A 498 0.71 -9.40 -32.25
C ARG A 498 1.40 -8.16 -32.84
N PRO A 499 0.80 -7.44 -33.80
CA PRO A 499 1.44 -6.29 -34.46
C PRO A 499 1.44 -5.02 -33.58
N TYR A 500 1.98 -5.12 -32.36
CA TYR A 500 2.02 -4.01 -31.39
C TYR A 500 2.75 -2.79 -31.94
N LYS A 501 3.85 -2.99 -32.68
CA LYS A 501 4.61 -1.89 -33.30
C LYS A 501 3.75 -1.09 -34.26
N GLU A 502 2.96 -1.76 -35.09
CA GLU A 502 2.06 -1.12 -36.06
C GLU A 502 0.92 -0.37 -35.34
N TRP A 503 0.33 -1.01 -34.33
CA TRP A 503 -0.75 -0.41 -33.53
C TRP A 503 -0.26 0.83 -32.77
N MET A 504 0.90 0.74 -32.09
CA MET A 504 1.45 1.83 -31.30
C MET A 504 2.07 2.96 -32.14
N ALA A 505 2.37 2.72 -33.42
CA ALA A 505 2.89 3.76 -34.31
C ALA A 505 1.81 4.74 -34.80
N SER A 506 0.55 4.30 -34.93
CA SER A 506 -0.50 5.07 -35.63
C SER A 506 -1.74 5.39 -34.79
N LYS A 507 -1.97 4.67 -33.69
CA LYS A 507 -3.23 4.76 -32.93
C LYS A 507 -3.18 5.64 -31.68
N PRO A 508 -2.09 5.69 -30.88
CA PRO A 508 -2.07 6.54 -29.71
C PRO A 508 -2.30 8.00 -30.08
N TYR A 509 -3.08 8.69 -29.26
CA TYR A 509 -3.25 10.13 -29.39
C TYR A 509 -2.10 10.78 -28.64
N ARG A 510 -1.24 11.51 -29.35
CA ARG A 510 -0.09 12.17 -28.75
C ARG A 510 -0.41 13.63 -28.48
N LEU A 511 -0.14 14.10 -27.26
CA LEU A 511 -0.52 15.45 -26.84
C LEU A 511 0.23 16.53 -27.63
N ASP A 512 1.50 16.31 -27.98
CA ASP A 512 2.30 17.20 -28.81
C ASP A 512 1.70 17.39 -30.20
N GLU A 513 1.24 16.31 -30.84
CA GLU A 513 0.55 16.35 -32.13
C GLU A 513 -0.79 17.10 -32.04
N TRP A 514 -1.60 16.82 -31.01
CA TRP A 514 -2.87 17.51 -30.79
C TRP A 514 -2.66 19.03 -30.63
N VAL A 515 -1.68 19.44 -29.82
CA VAL A 515 -1.36 20.85 -29.62
C VAL A 515 -0.86 21.50 -30.91
N ALA A 516 -0.01 20.82 -31.67
CA ALA A 516 0.52 21.33 -32.94
C ALA A 516 -0.58 21.51 -34.00
N GLU A 517 -1.56 20.61 -34.06
CA GLU A 517 -2.71 20.70 -34.97
C GLU A 517 -3.71 21.78 -34.53
N ALA A 518 -3.97 21.90 -33.22
CA ALA A 518 -4.90 22.88 -32.68
C ALA A 518 -4.48 24.33 -32.99
N GLN A 519 -3.17 24.62 -32.94
CA GLN A 519 -2.60 25.96 -33.14
C GLN A 519 -3.25 27.05 -32.27
N LEU A 520 -3.76 26.67 -31.10
CA LEU A 520 -4.41 27.58 -30.17
C LEU A 520 -3.38 28.28 -29.28
N PRO A 521 -3.58 29.58 -28.96
CA PRO A 521 -2.78 30.26 -27.96
C PRO A 521 -3.10 29.72 -26.55
N PRO A 522 -2.20 29.91 -25.57
CA PRO A 522 -2.53 29.62 -24.17
C PRO A 522 -3.70 30.48 -23.71
N ALA A 523 -4.64 29.90 -22.96
CA ALA A 523 -5.73 30.64 -22.36
C ALA A 523 -5.22 31.80 -21.49
N PRO A 524 -5.89 32.97 -21.51
CA PRO A 524 -5.45 34.14 -20.76
C PRO A 524 -5.46 33.88 -19.26
N LEU A 525 -4.50 34.47 -18.56
CA LEU A 525 -4.46 34.51 -17.10
C LEU A 525 -5.29 35.70 -16.59
N PRO A 526 -5.68 35.72 -15.29
CA PRO A 526 -6.34 36.87 -14.71
C PRO A 526 -5.57 38.17 -14.93
N PRO A 527 -6.25 39.31 -15.12
CA PRO A 527 -5.61 40.63 -15.25
C PRO A 527 -4.65 40.92 -14.10
N ARG A 528 -3.53 41.59 -14.36
CA ARG A 528 -2.49 41.82 -13.35
C ARG A 528 -2.98 42.58 -12.12
N ASN A 529 -3.90 43.52 -12.30
CA ASN A 529 -4.53 44.32 -11.24
C ASN A 529 -5.47 43.50 -10.35
N GLU A 530 -6.01 42.39 -10.85
CA GLU A 530 -6.94 41.51 -10.10
C GLU A 530 -6.30 40.18 -9.70
N LEU A 531 -5.07 39.91 -10.15
CA LEU A 531 -4.41 38.63 -9.96
C LEU A 531 -4.32 38.25 -8.47
N ASN A 532 -4.03 39.20 -7.59
CA ASN A 532 -3.98 38.93 -6.15
C ASN A 532 -5.35 38.55 -5.58
N ASN A 533 -6.45 39.10 -6.10
CA ASN A 533 -7.82 38.71 -5.71
C ASN A 533 -8.02 37.23 -6.03
N TYR A 534 -7.75 36.83 -7.28
CA TYR A 534 -7.87 35.43 -7.70
C TYR A 534 -6.95 34.50 -6.90
N LEU A 535 -5.67 34.85 -6.74
CA LEU A 535 -4.72 34.06 -5.96
C LEU A 535 -5.17 33.93 -4.49
N SER A 536 -5.65 35.01 -3.87
CA SER A 536 -6.18 34.98 -2.49
C SER A 536 -7.42 34.08 -2.38
N MET A 537 -8.34 34.13 -3.36
CA MET A 537 -9.52 33.24 -3.39
C MET A 537 -9.12 31.78 -3.42
N PHE A 538 -8.07 31.45 -4.17
CA PHE A 538 -7.52 30.10 -4.26
C PHE A 538 -6.56 29.74 -3.13
N GLY A 539 -6.47 30.56 -2.08
CA GLY A 539 -5.68 30.28 -0.88
C GLY A 539 -4.17 30.42 -1.05
N PHE A 540 -3.69 31.20 -2.03
CA PHE A 540 -2.27 31.57 -2.10
C PHE A 540 -1.93 32.56 -1.00
N THR A 541 -0.84 32.29 -0.31
CA THR A 541 -0.24 33.19 0.67
C THR A 541 1.04 33.79 0.10
N LYS A 542 1.48 34.90 0.71
CA LYS A 542 2.77 35.52 0.38
C LYS A 542 3.92 34.51 0.53
N GLU A 543 3.94 33.73 1.60
CA GLU A 543 4.97 32.71 1.82
C GLU A 543 4.90 31.58 0.77
N ALA A 544 3.71 31.09 0.42
CA ALA A 544 3.57 30.07 -0.61
C ALA A 544 4.14 30.55 -1.96
N VAL A 545 3.89 31.81 -2.35
CA VAL A 545 4.41 32.37 -3.60
C VAL A 545 5.92 32.61 -3.53
N GLU A 546 6.40 33.34 -2.51
CA GLU A 546 7.80 33.77 -2.43
C GLU A 546 8.78 32.63 -2.10
N ILE A 547 8.31 31.60 -1.37
CA ILE A 547 9.15 30.48 -0.95
C ILE A 547 8.98 29.29 -1.90
N LEU A 548 7.74 28.81 -2.11
CA LEU A 548 7.50 27.53 -2.78
C LEU A 548 7.42 27.69 -4.30
N VAL A 549 6.51 28.54 -4.79
CA VAL A 549 6.30 28.76 -6.23
C VAL A 549 7.56 29.35 -6.85
N HIS A 550 8.19 30.33 -6.19
CA HIS A 550 9.43 30.92 -6.66
C HIS A 550 10.57 29.90 -6.77
N ALA A 551 10.78 29.05 -5.75
CA ALA A 551 11.81 28.02 -5.81
C ALA A 551 11.59 27.07 -7.01
N MET A 552 10.36 26.60 -7.20
CA MET A 552 10.02 25.70 -8.30
C MET A 552 10.19 26.37 -9.67
N ALA A 553 9.83 27.65 -9.81
CA ALA A 553 10.08 28.45 -11.01
C ALA A 553 11.59 28.60 -11.32
N LYS A 554 12.45 28.53 -10.29
CA LYS A 554 13.92 28.50 -10.43
C LYS A 554 14.50 27.09 -10.58
N GLY A 555 13.67 26.05 -10.69
CA GLY A 555 14.10 24.68 -11.02
C GLY A 555 14.37 23.78 -9.81
N LYS A 556 13.97 24.17 -8.60
CA LYS A 556 14.20 23.41 -7.36
C LYS A 556 12.98 23.41 -6.45
N GLU A 557 12.79 22.36 -5.67
CA GLU A 557 11.88 22.43 -4.52
C GLU A 557 12.48 23.33 -3.43
N ALA A 558 11.65 24.01 -2.65
CA ALA A 558 12.10 24.79 -1.51
C ALA A 558 12.64 23.85 -0.41
N LEU A 559 13.86 24.14 0.09
CA LEU A 559 14.43 23.44 1.25
C LEU A 559 14.20 24.26 2.52
N GLY A 560 13.75 23.59 3.58
CA GLY A 560 13.53 24.16 4.90
C GLY A 560 14.38 23.49 5.99
N SER A 561 14.21 23.94 7.23
CA SER A 561 14.83 23.32 8.41
C SER A 561 13.92 23.46 9.63
N MET A 562 14.27 22.77 10.72
CA MET A 562 13.41 22.60 11.91
C MET A 562 12.15 21.75 11.63
N GLY A 563 11.35 21.49 12.66
CA GLY A 563 10.10 20.75 12.54
C GLY A 563 8.91 21.65 12.24
N VAL A 564 7.83 21.07 11.70
CA VAL A 564 6.54 21.75 11.58
C VAL A 564 5.96 21.93 12.98
N ASP A 565 5.84 23.19 13.40
CA ASP A 565 5.35 23.53 14.73
C ASP A 565 4.05 24.35 14.72
N THR A 566 3.43 24.50 13.54
CA THR A 566 2.08 25.02 13.34
C THR A 566 0.99 23.98 13.68
N PRO A 567 -0.27 24.39 13.91
CA PRO A 567 -1.37 23.49 14.17
C PRO A 567 -1.61 22.50 13.02
N LEU A 568 -2.14 21.32 13.36
CA LEU A 568 -2.81 20.47 12.37
C LEU A 568 -3.93 21.27 11.69
N ALA A 569 -4.23 20.97 10.41
CA ALA A 569 -5.22 21.73 9.65
C ALA A 569 -6.58 21.83 10.36
N ALA A 570 -7.00 20.77 11.06
CA ALA A 570 -8.25 20.74 11.82
C ALA A 570 -8.24 21.54 13.14
N LEU A 571 -7.07 21.97 13.62
CA LEU A 571 -6.91 22.83 14.81
C LEU A 571 -6.58 24.28 14.44
N SER A 572 -6.27 24.53 13.17
CA SER A 572 -5.99 25.86 12.63
C SER A 572 -7.22 26.76 12.73
N LEU A 573 -7.00 28.02 13.12
CA LEU A 573 -8.03 29.07 13.05
C LEU A 573 -8.02 29.79 11.69
N GLN A 574 -6.97 29.59 10.90
CA GLN A 574 -6.86 30.06 9.53
C GLN A 574 -7.56 29.08 8.56
N PRO A 575 -8.19 29.57 7.48
CA PRO A 575 -8.71 28.72 6.41
C PRO A 575 -7.63 27.82 5.83
N ARG A 576 -7.91 26.52 5.73
CA ARG A 576 -6.96 25.53 5.20
C ARG A 576 -7.47 24.88 3.93
N SER A 577 -6.56 24.70 2.97
CA SER A 577 -6.82 23.87 1.79
C SER A 577 -7.17 22.44 2.22
N PRO A 578 -8.12 21.76 1.54
CA PRO A 578 -8.40 20.35 1.80
C PRO A 578 -7.15 19.45 1.73
N SER A 579 -6.16 19.79 0.88
CA SER A 579 -4.90 19.04 0.79
C SER A 579 -4.13 18.99 2.12
N HIS A 580 -4.21 20.03 2.96
CA HIS A 580 -3.47 20.08 4.23
C HIS A 580 -3.96 19.08 5.28
N TYR A 581 -5.17 18.55 5.12
CA TYR A 581 -5.73 17.50 5.98
C TYR A 581 -5.14 16.12 5.66
N PHE A 582 -4.51 15.96 4.50
CA PHE A 582 -3.89 14.71 4.08
C PHE A 582 -2.40 14.70 4.43
N LYS A 583 -1.92 13.56 4.90
CA LYS A 583 -0.51 13.28 5.16
C LYS A 583 -0.05 12.16 4.25
N GLN A 584 1.07 12.37 3.57
CA GLN A 584 1.67 11.36 2.68
C GLN A 584 2.00 10.11 3.51
N LEU A 585 1.55 8.95 3.03
CA LEU A 585 2.06 7.69 3.53
C LEU A 585 3.47 7.45 2.98
N PHE A 586 4.26 6.67 3.70
CA PHE A 586 5.62 6.33 3.33
C PHE A 586 5.93 4.90 3.76
N ALA A 587 6.91 4.31 3.08
CA ALA A 587 7.35 2.96 3.34
C ALA A 587 8.26 2.93 4.57
N GLN A 588 8.04 1.94 5.43
CA GLN A 588 8.89 1.68 6.58
C GLN A 588 8.91 0.19 6.88
N VAL A 589 10.11 -0.41 6.85
CA VAL A 589 10.36 -1.83 7.13
C VAL A 589 9.73 -2.80 6.11
N THR A 590 8.41 -2.79 5.94
CA THR A 590 7.67 -3.78 5.13
C THR A 590 8.05 -3.72 3.65
N ASN A 591 8.34 -2.52 3.15
CA ASN A 591 8.88 -2.29 1.83
C ASN A 591 9.88 -1.10 1.88
N PRO A 592 10.78 -0.96 0.89
CA PRO A 592 11.72 0.15 0.83
C PRO A 592 11.18 1.32 -0.02
N PRO A 593 11.55 2.58 0.29
CA PRO A 593 11.45 3.67 -0.67
C PRO A 593 12.46 3.51 -1.82
N ILE A 594 12.25 4.25 -2.91
CA ILE A 594 13.13 4.30 -4.10
C ILE A 594 13.96 5.60 -4.07
N ASP A 595 15.17 5.59 -4.64
CA ASP A 595 15.96 6.81 -4.85
C ASP A 595 15.53 7.52 -6.15
N PRO A 596 14.76 8.63 -6.08
CA PRO A 596 14.19 9.28 -7.26
C PRO A 596 15.23 10.03 -8.12
N ILE A 597 16.49 10.10 -7.66
CA ILE A 597 17.59 10.76 -8.36
C ILE A 597 18.50 9.73 -9.00
N ARG A 598 18.93 8.71 -8.24
CA ARG A 598 19.90 7.72 -8.71
C ARG A 598 19.24 6.58 -9.48
N GLU A 599 17.96 6.30 -9.20
CA GLU A 599 17.18 5.23 -9.81
C GLU A 599 16.08 5.82 -10.72
N GLU A 600 16.25 7.06 -11.23
CA GLU A 600 15.26 7.74 -12.08
C GLU A 600 14.84 6.92 -13.31
N VAL A 601 15.74 6.08 -13.83
CA VAL A 601 15.50 5.21 -15.01
C VAL A 601 14.35 4.23 -14.82
N VAL A 602 14.06 3.82 -13.57
CA VAL A 602 12.91 2.96 -13.29
C VAL A 602 11.63 3.76 -13.12
N MET A 603 11.68 5.08 -12.95
CA MET A 603 10.50 5.89 -12.67
C MET A 603 9.88 6.50 -13.92
N SER A 604 8.58 6.81 -13.89
CA SER A 604 7.87 7.43 -15.02
C SER A 604 6.70 8.31 -14.60
N LEU A 605 6.64 9.50 -15.21
CA LEU A 605 5.51 10.43 -15.16
C LEU A 605 4.57 10.30 -16.37
N GLN A 606 4.89 9.43 -17.32
CA GLN A 606 4.04 9.18 -18.48
C GLN A 606 2.82 8.33 -18.07
N CYS A 607 1.63 8.71 -18.55
CA CYS A 607 0.39 7.98 -18.29
C CYS A 607 -0.54 7.95 -19.52
N PRO A 608 -1.07 6.78 -19.91
CA PRO A 608 -2.19 6.71 -20.84
C PRO A 608 -3.51 7.07 -20.13
N VAL A 609 -4.34 7.88 -20.79
CA VAL A 609 -5.58 8.44 -20.24
C VAL A 609 -6.73 8.35 -21.26
N GLY A 610 -7.97 8.49 -20.78
CA GLY A 610 -9.17 8.35 -21.61
C GLY A 610 -9.78 6.94 -21.57
N PRO A 611 -10.76 6.65 -22.45
CA PRO A 611 -11.49 5.39 -22.46
C PRO A 611 -10.59 4.17 -22.61
N GLU A 612 -10.90 3.11 -21.86
CA GLU A 612 -10.28 1.79 -21.97
C GLU A 612 -11.12 0.87 -22.87
N SER A 613 -10.56 -0.27 -23.26
CA SER A 613 -11.25 -1.34 -24.00
C SER A 613 -11.31 -2.62 -23.14
N ASN A 614 -11.94 -3.68 -23.63
CA ASN A 614 -12.10 -4.93 -22.90
C ASN A 614 -10.75 -5.56 -22.52
N LEU A 615 -10.43 -5.59 -21.21
CA LEU A 615 -9.16 -6.10 -20.68
C LEU A 615 -8.81 -7.53 -21.15
N LEU A 616 -9.82 -8.37 -21.39
CA LEU A 616 -9.63 -9.77 -21.77
C LEU A 616 -9.13 -9.95 -23.20
N ASP A 617 -9.34 -8.95 -24.08
CA ASP A 617 -8.96 -9.02 -25.48
C ASP A 617 -7.63 -8.30 -25.76
N ALA A 618 -7.00 -8.62 -26.90
CA ALA A 618 -5.85 -7.89 -27.42
C ALA A 618 -6.09 -7.47 -28.87
N THR A 619 -6.52 -6.22 -29.06
CA THR A 619 -6.92 -5.67 -30.37
C THR A 619 -6.31 -4.28 -30.59
N GLU A 620 -6.22 -3.87 -31.86
CA GLU A 620 -5.74 -2.53 -32.25
C GLU A 620 -6.43 -1.38 -31.51
N ALA A 621 -7.72 -1.52 -31.18
CA ALA A 621 -8.51 -0.50 -30.50
C ALA A 621 -7.92 -0.11 -29.12
N HIS A 622 -7.23 -1.02 -28.44
CA HIS A 622 -6.60 -0.74 -27.16
C HIS A 622 -5.45 0.28 -27.24
N ALA A 623 -4.83 0.43 -28.41
CA ALA A 623 -3.77 1.41 -28.63
C ALA A 623 -4.32 2.85 -28.74
N ALA A 624 -5.62 3.04 -28.89
CA ALA A 624 -6.26 4.35 -29.08
C ALA A 624 -6.52 5.06 -27.74
N ARG A 625 -5.45 5.46 -27.04
CA ARG A 625 -5.53 6.30 -25.82
C ARG A 625 -4.67 7.55 -25.93
N LEU A 626 -5.02 8.58 -25.14
CA LEU A 626 -4.20 9.79 -25.03
C LEU A 626 -3.00 9.51 -24.13
N VAL A 627 -1.79 9.71 -24.63
CA VAL A 627 -0.56 9.57 -23.83
C VAL A 627 -0.15 10.93 -23.30
N LEU A 628 -0.29 11.13 -22.00
CA LEU A 628 0.24 12.31 -21.31
C LEU A 628 1.72 12.05 -20.94
N PRO A 629 2.66 12.87 -21.43
CA PRO A 629 4.07 12.72 -21.05
C PRO A 629 4.35 13.22 -19.63
N HIS A 630 3.48 14.09 -19.11
CA HIS A 630 3.64 14.75 -17.82
C HIS A 630 2.25 15.00 -17.19
N PRO A 631 2.05 14.77 -15.89
CA PRO A 631 0.75 14.96 -15.24
C PRO A 631 0.41 16.44 -15.04
N VAL A 632 1.40 17.33 -14.98
CA VAL A 632 1.17 18.78 -14.95
C VAL A 632 1.17 19.31 -16.38
N LEU A 633 0.05 19.87 -16.81
CA LEU A 633 -0.22 20.40 -18.15
C LEU A 633 0.07 21.91 -18.19
N SER A 634 0.48 22.39 -19.35
CA SER A 634 0.60 23.81 -19.68
C SER A 634 -0.76 24.41 -20.04
N LEU A 635 -0.83 25.75 -20.03
CA LEU A 635 -2.02 26.49 -20.47
C LEU A 635 -2.40 26.15 -21.92
N GLN A 636 -1.41 26.00 -22.80
CA GLN A 636 -1.63 25.68 -24.20
C GLN A 636 -2.14 24.26 -24.41
N GLU A 637 -1.54 23.28 -23.72
CA GLU A 637 -2.00 21.88 -23.73
C GLU A 637 -3.46 21.79 -23.27
N MET A 638 -3.83 22.51 -22.20
CA MET A 638 -5.22 22.53 -21.71
C MET A 638 -6.18 23.21 -22.70
N SER A 639 -5.80 24.33 -23.32
CA SER A 639 -6.61 24.98 -24.36
C SER A 639 -6.87 24.06 -25.55
N ALA A 640 -5.84 23.35 -26.04
CA ALA A 640 -5.98 22.39 -27.12
C ALA A 640 -6.98 21.28 -26.80
N LEU A 641 -6.91 20.68 -25.61
CA LEU A 641 -7.79 19.60 -25.18
C LEU A 641 -9.27 20.04 -25.03
N LYS A 642 -9.49 21.28 -24.60
CA LYS A 642 -10.84 21.84 -24.39
C LYS A 642 -11.52 22.30 -25.68
N GLU A 643 -10.79 22.96 -26.55
CA GLU A 643 -11.38 23.72 -27.66
C GLU A 643 -11.27 22.98 -29.00
N ALA A 644 -10.14 22.33 -29.26
CA ALA A 644 -9.87 21.63 -30.51
C ALA A 644 -10.22 20.15 -30.41
N GLY A 645 -11.05 19.66 -31.33
CA GLY A 645 -11.24 18.22 -31.50
C GLY A 645 -10.03 17.61 -32.23
N PHE A 646 -9.61 16.42 -31.82
CA PHE A 646 -8.51 15.69 -32.46
C PHE A 646 -8.91 14.24 -32.65
N ARG A 647 -8.97 13.80 -33.92
CA ARG A 647 -9.33 12.43 -34.29
C ARG A 647 -10.62 11.93 -33.60
N GLY A 648 -11.62 12.81 -33.50
CA GLY A 648 -12.93 12.55 -32.89
C GLY A 648 -12.99 12.71 -31.38
N TRP A 649 -11.87 12.95 -30.68
CA TRP A 649 -11.86 13.26 -29.25
C TRP A 649 -11.92 14.76 -29.01
N LYS A 650 -12.70 15.17 -28.01
CA LYS A 650 -12.73 16.51 -27.46
C LYS A 650 -13.13 16.43 -25.99
N ALA A 651 -12.54 17.24 -25.14
CA ALA A 651 -12.91 17.24 -23.74
C ALA A 651 -14.22 17.99 -23.48
N VAL A 652 -15.02 17.48 -22.54
CA VAL A 652 -16.18 18.18 -22.01
C VAL A 652 -15.76 18.92 -20.74
N THR A 653 -15.94 20.24 -20.73
CA THR A 653 -15.62 21.08 -19.57
C THR A 653 -16.83 21.18 -18.64
N LEU A 654 -16.61 20.84 -17.37
CA LEU A 654 -17.59 20.98 -16.29
C LEU A 654 -17.15 22.11 -15.36
N ASP A 655 -18.09 22.97 -15.02
CA ASP A 655 -17.85 24.08 -14.09
C ASP A 655 -17.73 23.54 -12.65
N ALA A 656 -16.56 23.71 -12.04
CA ALA A 656 -16.29 23.38 -10.65
C ALA A 656 -16.37 24.63 -9.76
N SER A 657 -17.46 25.39 -9.91
CA SER A 657 -17.79 26.57 -9.08
C SER A 657 -19.29 26.65 -8.81
N TYR A 658 -19.68 27.41 -7.80
CA TYR A 658 -21.07 27.59 -7.41
C TYR A 658 -21.37 29.03 -6.96
N PRO A 659 -22.63 29.50 -7.05
CA PRO A 659 -22.97 30.89 -6.72
C PRO A 659 -22.65 31.26 -5.27
N LEU A 660 -22.06 32.44 -5.07
CA LEU A 660 -21.77 32.99 -3.74
C LEU A 660 -23.06 33.21 -2.93
N ALA A 661 -24.14 33.62 -3.59
CA ALA A 661 -25.44 33.84 -2.95
C ALA A 661 -25.98 32.55 -2.29
N ASP A 662 -25.83 31.40 -2.95
CA ASP A 662 -26.28 30.11 -2.43
C ASP A 662 -25.46 29.72 -1.19
N ALA A 663 -24.13 29.97 -1.22
CA ALA A 663 -23.24 29.71 -0.10
C ALA A 663 -23.58 30.54 1.16
N HIS A 664 -24.08 31.76 0.99
CA HIS A 664 -24.58 32.57 2.10
C HIS A 664 -25.97 32.15 2.59
N ALA A 665 -26.81 31.65 1.69
CA ALA A 665 -28.18 31.24 2.00
C ALA A 665 -28.25 29.86 2.69
N ASP A 666 -27.39 28.93 2.31
CA ASP A 666 -27.42 27.54 2.78
C ASP A 666 -26.02 26.99 3.10
N SER A 667 -25.84 26.49 4.32
CA SER A 667 -24.60 25.81 4.76
C SER A 667 -24.28 24.51 4.01
N GLY A 668 -25.25 23.92 3.30
CA GLY A 668 -25.09 22.72 2.48
C GLY A 668 -24.77 22.98 1.00
N ALA A 669 -24.64 24.24 0.57
CA ALA A 669 -24.48 24.60 -0.84
C ALA A 669 -23.25 23.95 -1.50
N LEU A 670 -22.12 23.84 -0.80
CA LEU A 670 -20.91 23.17 -1.30
C LEU A 670 -21.18 21.70 -1.62
N LYS A 671 -21.86 20.98 -0.72
CA LYS A 671 -22.20 19.57 -0.93
C LYS A 671 -23.16 19.40 -2.10
N ALA A 672 -24.18 20.25 -2.19
CA ALA A 672 -25.12 20.24 -3.30
C ALA A 672 -24.42 20.52 -4.65
N ALA A 673 -23.47 21.45 -4.69
CA ALA A 673 -22.68 21.74 -5.89
C ALA A 673 -21.80 20.56 -6.30
N ILE A 674 -21.20 19.85 -5.34
CA ILE A 674 -20.44 18.61 -5.59
C ILE A 674 -21.36 17.52 -6.18
N ASP A 675 -22.55 17.33 -5.61
CA ASP A 675 -23.49 16.32 -6.11
C ASP A 675 -23.95 16.62 -7.55
N GLN A 676 -24.21 17.90 -7.86
CA GLN A 676 -24.52 18.35 -9.21
C GLN A 676 -23.36 18.10 -10.18
N LEU A 677 -22.13 18.37 -9.75
CA LEU A 677 -20.93 18.11 -10.54
C LEU A 677 -20.76 16.61 -10.83
N CYS A 678 -20.98 15.75 -9.85
CA CYS A 678 -20.95 14.29 -10.01
C CYS A 678 -22.01 13.81 -11.01
N ALA A 679 -23.25 14.30 -10.90
CA ALA A 679 -24.33 13.96 -11.82
C ALA A 679 -24.03 14.45 -13.27
N ALA A 680 -23.49 15.66 -13.41
CA ALA A 680 -23.10 16.21 -14.71
C ALA A 680 -21.96 15.40 -15.34
N ALA A 681 -20.99 14.96 -14.54
CA ALA A 681 -19.90 14.11 -15.00
C ALA A 681 -20.40 12.75 -15.49
N GLU A 682 -21.31 12.11 -14.73
CA GLU A 682 -21.91 10.84 -15.14
C GLU A 682 -22.71 10.98 -16.44
N ALA A 683 -23.57 12.00 -16.55
CA ALA A 683 -24.34 12.27 -17.77
C ALA A 683 -23.42 12.54 -18.98
N ALA A 684 -22.35 13.32 -18.80
CA ALA A 684 -21.38 13.59 -19.87
C ALA A 684 -20.71 12.30 -20.39
N VAL A 685 -20.48 11.32 -19.52
CA VAL A 685 -19.85 10.04 -19.90
C VAL A 685 -20.85 9.06 -20.49
N LEU A 686 -22.01 8.88 -19.85
CA LEU A 686 -23.01 7.90 -20.25
C LEU A 686 -23.78 8.33 -21.50
N ASP A 687 -24.29 9.56 -21.51
CA ASP A 687 -25.14 10.08 -22.57
C ASP A 687 -24.31 10.79 -23.65
N GLY A 688 -23.30 11.55 -23.22
CA GLY A 688 -22.44 12.35 -24.11
C GLY A 688 -21.27 11.57 -24.72
N GLY A 689 -20.90 10.41 -24.17
CA GLY A 689 -19.75 9.64 -24.62
C GLY A 689 -18.41 10.38 -24.49
N ALA A 690 -18.29 11.30 -23.52
CA ALA A 690 -17.13 12.18 -23.37
C ALA A 690 -15.83 11.39 -23.08
N PRO A 691 -14.84 11.38 -23.99
CA PRO A 691 -13.60 10.64 -23.77
C PRO A 691 -12.71 11.31 -22.71
N LEU A 692 -12.89 12.61 -22.48
CA LEU A 692 -12.19 13.40 -21.47
C LEU A 692 -13.18 14.35 -20.79
N LEU A 693 -13.09 14.46 -19.48
CA LEU A 693 -13.75 15.48 -18.66
C LEU A 693 -12.70 16.48 -18.16
N VAL A 694 -13.04 17.76 -18.12
CA VAL A 694 -12.22 18.82 -17.49
C VAL A 694 -13.03 19.45 -16.37
N LEU A 695 -12.59 19.30 -15.12
CA LEU A 695 -13.12 20.05 -13.99
C LEU A 695 -12.43 21.41 -13.96
N SER A 696 -13.16 22.52 -14.13
CA SER A 696 -12.57 23.84 -14.34
C SER A 696 -13.01 24.87 -13.31
N HIS A 697 -12.04 25.59 -12.73
CA HIS A 697 -12.29 26.75 -11.87
C HIS A 697 -12.46 28.07 -12.65
N ARG A 698 -12.45 28.06 -13.98
CA ARG A 698 -12.43 29.30 -14.78
C ARG A 698 -13.65 30.22 -14.56
N ALA A 699 -14.77 29.69 -14.10
CA ALA A 699 -15.96 30.47 -13.78
C ALA A 699 -15.96 31.07 -12.35
N ALA A 700 -15.02 30.68 -11.48
CA ALA A 700 -14.90 31.25 -10.14
C ALA A 700 -14.44 32.71 -10.19
N GLY A 701 -14.92 33.55 -9.27
CA GLY A 701 -14.65 34.99 -9.27
C GLY A 701 -15.50 35.77 -8.25
N PRO A 702 -15.80 37.06 -8.50
CA PRO A 702 -16.51 37.91 -7.54
C PRO A 702 -17.86 37.36 -7.07
N GLU A 703 -18.61 36.69 -7.95
CA GLU A 703 -19.97 36.19 -7.66
C GLU A 703 -20.04 34.66 -7.47
N ARG A 704 -18.91 33.96 -7.58
CA ARG A 704 -18.87 32.48 -7.59
C ARG A 704 -17.70 31.95 -6.79
N LEU A 705 -17.98 31.01 -5.90
CA LEU A 705 -16.98 30.29 -5.13
C LEU A 705 -16.46 29.07 -5.91
N PRO A 706 -15.15 28.78 -5.86
CA PRO A 706 -14.63 27.53 -6.40
C PRO A 706 -15.00 26.36 -5.49
N ILE A 707 -15.38 25.23 -6.07
CA ILE A 707 -15.32 23.94 -5.36
C ILE A 707 -13.83 23.56 -5.31
N PRO A 708 -13.20 23.37 -4.14
CA PRO A 708 -11.79 23.02 -4.07
C PRO A 708 -11.43 21.86 -5.01
N SER A 709 -10.35 21.99 -5.78
CA SER A 709 -10.04 21.04 -6.86
C SER A 709 -9.92 19.60 -6.33
N LEU A 710 -9.40 19.42 -5.12
CA LEU A 710 -9.28 18.10 -4.50
C LEU A 710 -10.64 17.47 -4.15
N LEU A 711 -11.59 18.26 -3.63
CA LEU A 711 -12.94 17.77 -3.32
C LEU A 711 -13.71 17.43 -4.60
N ALA A 712 -13.64 18.30 -5.61
CA ALA A 712 -14.25 18.08 -6.91
C ALA A 712 -13.71 16.82 -7.60
N THR A 713 -12.37 16.69 -7.66
CA THR A 713 -11.70 15.54 -8.27
C THR A 713 -12.04 14.25 -7.54
N GLY A 714 -11.92 14.23 -6.21
CA GLY A 714 -12.20 13.05 -5.40
C GLY A 714 -13.65 12.59 -5.53
N ALA A 715 -14.61 13.52 -5.43
CA ALA A 715 -16.03 13.20 -5.54
C ALA A 715 -16.38 12.62 -6.92
N VAL A 716 -15.98 13.29 -8.00
CA VAL A 716 -16.25 12.82 -9.37
C VAL A 716 -15.57 11.48 -9.61
N HIS A 717 -14.32 11.30 -9.17
CA HIS A 717 -13.61 10.03 -9.32
C HIS A 717 -14.34 8.86 -8.61
N GLN A 718 -14.74 9.06 -7.35
CA GLN A 718 -15.45 8.04 -6.57
C GLN A 718 -16.83 7.74 -7.15
N HIS A 719 -17.56 8.78 -7.56
CA HIS A 719 -18.87 8.63 -8.21
C HIS A 719 -18.77 7.76 -9.46
N LEU A 720 -17.81 8.06 -10.36
CA LEU A 720 -17.59 7.31 -11.59
C LEU A 720 -17.07 5.87 -11.34
N ILE A 721 -16.31 5.62 -10.27
CA ILE A 721 -15.95 4.25 -9.86
C ILE A 721 -17.20 3.48 -9.43
N ASN A 722 -18.03 4.09 -8.60
CA ASN A 722 -19.24 3.47 -8.06
C ASN A 722 -20.27 3.17 -9.14
N SER A 723 -20.42 4.04 -10.15
CA SER A 723 -21.25 3.78 -11.33
C SER A 723 -20.57 2.91 -12.39
N LYS A 724 -19.33 2.45 -12.14
CA LYS A 724 -18.50 1.66 -13.07
C LYS A 724 -18.31 2.32 -14.46
N THR A 725 -18.18 3.64 -14.47
CA THR A 725 -17.99 4.46 -15.68
C THR A 725 -16.62 5.13 -15.75
N ARG A 726 -15.79 5.09 -14.69
CA ARG A 726 -14.49 5.77 -14.62
C ARG A 726 -13.51 5.38 -15.73
N THR A 727 -13.56 4.14 -16.22
CA THR A 727 -12.72 3.64 -17.32
C THR A 727 -13.16 4.15 -18.69
N ARG A 728 -14.33 4.79 -18.80
CA ARG A 728 -14.87 5.33 -20.07
C ARG A 728 -14.42 6.76 -20.36
N THR A 729 -13.63 7.39 -19.48
CA THR A 729 -13.20 8.79 -19.65
C THR A 729 -11.88 9.07 -18.95
N GLY A 730 -11.17 10.12 -19.36
CA GLY A 730 -10.06 10.72 -18.61
C GLY A 730 -10.55 11.91 -17.77
N LEU A 731 -9.98 12.15 -16.60
CA LEU A 731 -10.36 13.22 -15.69
C LEU A 731 -9.23 14.25 -15.57
N LEU A 732 -9.38 15.38 -16.23
CA LEU A 732 -8.44 16.49 -16.21
C LEU A 732 -8.94 17.59 -15.26
N VAL A 733 -8.01 18.35 -14.68
CA VAL A 733 -8.32 19.43 -13.72
C VAL A 733 -7.68 20.73 -14.18
N GLU A 734 -8.48 21.75 -14.45
CA GLU A 734 -8.02 23.13 -14.68
C GLU A 734 -8.15 23.90 -13.37
N SER A 735 -7.08 23.83 -12.57
CA SER A 735 -7.06 24.21 -11.15
C SER A 735 -6.51 25.61 -10.92
N GLY A 736 -7.24 26.37 -10.11
CA GLY A 736 -6.79 27.65 -9.58
C GLY A 736 -6.00 27.54 -8.26
N ASP A 737 -6.15 26.46 -7.51
CA ASP A 737 -5.69 26.27 -6.11
C ASP A 737 -4.50 25.30 -5.93
N ALA A 738 -4.12 24.56 -6.98
CA ALA A 738 -2.93 23.69 -6.98
C ALA A 738 -1.65 24.49 -7.22
N LYS A 739 -0.76 24.54 -6.21
CA LYS A 739 0.43 25.40 -6.22
C LYS A 739 1.72 24.79 -5.69
N GLU A 740 1.63 23.62 -5.06
CA GLU A 740 2.78 22.95 -4.46
C GLU A 740 2.76 21.43 -4.73
N PRO A 741 3.89 20.73 -4.57
CA PRO A 741 3.98 19.29 -4.84
C PRO A 741 2.89 18.45 -4.16
N HIS A 742 2.51 18.81 -2.93
CA HIS A 742 1.49 18.08 -2.18
C HIS A 742 0.08 18.21 -2.81
N ASP A 743 -0.28 19.38 -3.34
CA ASP A 743 -1.54 19.58 -4.08
C ASP A 743 -1.60 18.68 -5.32
N PHE A 744 -0.50 18.62 -6.10
CA PHE A 744 -0.44 17.75 -7.28
C PHE A 744 -0.56 16.26 -6.91
N CYS A 745 0.17 15.83 -5.87
CA CYS A 745 0.16 14.43 -5.45
C CYS A 745 -1.21 14.01 -4.91
N THR A 746 -1.90 14.88 -4.15
CA THR A 746 -3.25 14.59 -3.67
C THR A 746 -4.23 14.51 -4.85
N LEU A 747 -4.23 15.46 -5.77
CA LEU A 747 -5.10 15.42 -6.96
C LEU A 747 -4.90 14.14 -7.80
N ILE A 748 -3.65 13.75 -8.08
CA ILE A 748 -3.35 12.51 -8.82
C ILE A 748 -3.79 11.29 -8.00
N GLY A 749 -3.42 11.23 -6.71
CA GLY A 749 -3.75 10.12 -5.82
C GLY A 749 -5.25 9.91 -5.62
N TYR A 750 -6.07 10.93 -5.87
CA TYR A 750 -7.53 10.89 -5.82
C TYR A 750 -8.20 10.94 -7.21
N GLY A 751 -7.46 10.70 -8.29
CA GLY A 751 -8.01 10.29 -9.58
C GLY A 751 -7.81 11.25 -10.77
N ALA A 752 -7.11 12.36 -10.59
CA ALA A 752 -6.75 13.24 -11.71
C ALA A 752 -5.76 12.56 -12.66
N ASP A 753 -6.06 12.61 -13.95
CA ASP A 753 -5.21 12.14 -15.05
C ASP A 753 -4.19 13.23 -15.47
N GLY A 754 -4.59 14.50 -15.41
CA GLY A 754 -3.73 15.64 -15.74
C GLY A 754 -4.25 16.94 -15.11
N ILE A 755 -3.33 17.83 -14.74
CA ILE A 755 -3.61 19.03 -13.95
C ILE A 755 -2.99 20.24 -14.64
N CYS A 756 -3.79 21.24 -15.00
CA CYS A 756 -3.32 22.55 -15.44
C CYS A 756 -3.43 23.55 -14.27
N PRO A 757 -2.33 23.89 -13.57
CA PRO A 757 -2.35 24.79 -12.43
C PRO A 757 -2.29 26.26 -12.87
N TYR A 758 -3.36 26.76 -13.49
CA TYR A 758 -3.34 28.12 -14.05
C TYR A 758 -3.16 29.20 -12.97
N GLY A 759 -3.61 28.97 -11.74
CA GLY A 759 -3.35 29.87 -10.60
C GLY A 759 -1.85 29.98 -10.30
N ALA A 760 -1.14 28.85 -10.24
CA ALA A 760 0.31 28.85 -10.04
C ALA A 760 1.06 29.48 -11.22
N TYR A 761 0.62 29.24 -12.46
CA TYR A 761 1.18 29.94 -13.62
C TYR A 761 0.95 31.45 -13.54
N GLY A 762 -0.22 31.91 -13.06
CA GLY A 762 -0.46 33.31 -12.72
C GLY A 762 0.53 33.85 -11.68
N ALA A 763 0.79 33.11 -10.60
CA ALA A 763 1.79 33.50 -9.60
C ALA A 763 3.22 33.55 -10.17
N VAL A 764 3.58 32.62 -11.07
CA VAL A 764 4.89 32.63 -11.76
C VAL A 764 5.01 33.82 -12.70
N SER A 765 3.95 34.14 -13.46
CA SER A 765 3.98 35.29 -14.37
C SER A 765 4.16 36.60 -13.60
N ALA A 766 3.62 36.71 -12.38
CA ALA A 766 3.77 37.88 -11.51
C ALA A 766 5.21 38.19 -11.07
N PHE A 767 6.15 37.24 -11.17
CA PHE A 767 7.58 37.52 -10.97
C PHE A 767 8.17 38.40 -12.08
N HIS A 768 7.47 38.51 -13.20
CA HIS A 768 7.78 39.35 -14.34
C HIS A 768 6.63 40.35 -14.55
N GLY A 769 6.92 41.52 -15.12
CA GLY A 769 5.88 42.54 -15.36
C GLY A 769 4.86 42.14 -16.42
N ASP A 770 5.28 41.33 -17.41
CA ASP A 770 4.51 40.91 -18.58
C ASP A 770 4.74 39.41 -18.91
N LEU A 771 3.78 38.79 -19.62
CA LEU A 771 3.90 37.43 -20.18
C LEU A 771 4.80 37.42 -21.43
N ASP A 772 6.10 37.62 -21.23
CA ASP A 772 7.10 37.52 -22.30
C ASP A 772 7.69 36.09 -22.41
N THR A 773 8.71 35.93 -23.27
CA THR A 773 9.45 34.67 -23.42
C THR A 773 10.11 34.16 -22.13
N SER A 774 10.37 35.04 -21.15
CA SER A 774 10.97 34.68 -19.88
C SER A 774 9.95 34.04 -18.93
N ALA A 775 8.71 34.56 -18.87
CA ALA A 775 7.63 33.99 -18.07
C ALA A 775 7.25 32.57 -18.54
N ALA A 776 7.14 32.34 -19.86
CA ALA A 776 6.85 31.03 -20.42
C ALA A 776 7.92 29.97 -20.07
N LYS A 777 9.20 30.39 -20.08
CA LYS A 777 10.32 29.52 -19.69
C LYS A 777 10.29 29.17 -18.20
N GLU A 778 9.94 30.10 -17.33
CA GLU A 778 9.79 29.85 -15.90
C GLU A 778 8.59 28.95 -15.58
N MET A 779 7.49 29.06 -16.32
CA MET A 779 6.36 28.13 -16.20
C MET A 779 6.75 26.68 -16.57
N ASP A 780 7.51 26.48 -17.67
CA ASP A 780 8.02 25.15 -18.01
C ASP A 780 9.04 24.64 -16.98
N THR A 781 9.84 25.54 -16.40
CA THR A 781 10.76 25.20 -15.31
C THR A 781 10.00 24.79 -14.04
N TYR A 782 8.95 25.53 -13.68
CA TYR A 782 8.02 25.17 -12.60
C TYR A 782 7.39 23.80 -12.85
N ARG A 783 6.90 23.54 -14.07
CA ARG A 783 6.32 22.24 -14.48
C ARG A 783 7.31 21.09 -14.25
N LYS A 784 8.57 21.26 -14.69
CA LYS A 784 9.65 20.27 -14.49
C LYS A 784 9.97 20.04 -13.02
N SER A 785 10.01 21.11 -12.21
CA SER A 785 10.22 21.02 -10.76
C SER A 785 9.09 20.25 -10.08
N ALA A 786 7.83 20.53 -10.45
CA ALA A 786 6.66 19.80 -9.95
C ALA A 786 6.76 18.30 -10.31
N GLY A 787 7.15 17.96 -11.53
CA GLY A 787 7.41 16.57 -11.94
C GLY A 787 8.44 15.85 -11.07
N LYS A 788 9.60 16.48 -10.82
CA LYS A 788 10.64 15.92 -9.93
C LYS A 788 10.13 15.75 -8.50
N ALA A 789 9.32 16.68 -8.01
CA ALA A 789 8.74 16.59 -6.68
C ALA A 789 7.67 15.48 -6.59
N ILE A 790 6.87 15.26 -7.64
CA ILE A 790 5.93 14.14 -7.73
C ILE A 790 6.69 12.81 -7.67
N LEU A 791 7.77 12.66 -8.46
CA LEU A 791 8.64 11.47 -8.41
C LEU A 791 9.17 11.23 -7.00
N LYS A 792 9.65 12.29 -6.34
CA LYS A 792 10.12 12.22 -4.95
C LYS A 792 9.03 11.76 -3.98
N VAL A 793 7.79 12.24 -4.10
CA VAL A 793 6.70 11.82 -3.21
C VAL A 793 6.30 10.37 -3.47
N MET A 794 6.20 9.95 -4.73
CA MET A 794 5.91 8.56 -5.09
C MET A 794 6.97 7.59 -4.55
N SER A 795 8.24 8.00 -4.63
CA SER A 795 9.36 7.17 -4.19
C SER A 795 9.37 6.91 -2.69
N LYS A 796 8.73 7.76 -1.86
CA LYS A 796 8.61 7.57 -0.40
C LYS A 796 7.93 6.28 0.00
N ILE A 797 6.97 5.81 -0.80
CA ILE A 797 6.27 4.53 -0.59
C ILE A 797 6.80 3.42 -1.50
N GLY A 798 7.80 3.72 -2.34
CA GLY A 798 8.39 2.79 -3.31
C GLY A 798 7.58 2.61 -4.59
N ILE A 799 6.77 3.60 -5.00
CA ILE A 799 6.02 3.55 -6.27
C ILE A 799 6.85 4.18 -7.39
N SER A 800 6.94 3.50 -8.53
CA SER A 800 7.79 3.89 -9.66
C SER A 800 7.03 4.67 -10.74
N THR A 801 5.73 4.41 -10.94
CA THR A 801 4.97 5.00 -12.05
C THR A 801 3.77 5.82 -11.58
N VAL A 802 3.56 6.98 -12.19
CA VAL A 802 2.39 7.82 -11.89
C VAL A 802 1.09 7.10 -12.25
N GLN A 803 1.15 6.20 -13.24
CA GLN A 803 0.02 5.38 -13.67
C GLN A 803 -0.52 4.52 -12.51
N SER A 804 0.35 3.91 -11.71
CA SER A 804 -0.07 3.13 -10.53
C SER A 804 -0.31 3.99 -9.29
N TYR A 805 0.30 5.17 -9.19
CA TYR A 805 0.06 6.12 -8.10
C TYR A 805 -1.33 6.76 -8.19
N LYS A 806 -1.83 6.98 -9.41
CA LYS A 806 -3.14 7.55 -9.70
C LYS A 806 -4.25 6.74 -9.07
N GLY A 807 -5.10 7.39 -8.28
CA GLY A 807 -6.24 6.75 -7.61
C GLY A 807 -5.86 5.76 -6.49
N ALA A 808 -4.56 5.62 -6.16
CA ALA A 808 -4.10 4.70 -5.11
C ALA A 808 -4.32 5.23 -3.69
N GLN A 809 -4.59 6.53 -3.53
CA GLN A 809 -4.85 7.19 -2.25
C GLN A 809 -3.77 6.91 -1.19
N ILE A 810 -2.51 7.22 -1.52
CA ILE A 810 -1.34 7.03 -0.64
C ILE A 810 -1.27 8.14 0.42
N PHE A 811 -2.36 8.30 1.17
CA PHE A 811 -2.54 9.35 2.16
C PHE A 811 -3.32 8.85 3.38
N GLU A 812 -3.15 9.55 4.50
CA GLU A 812 -4.03 9.50 5.65
C GLU A 812 -4.63 10.88 5.89
N ALA A 813 -5.95 10.94 6.08
CA ALA A 813 -6.66 12.16 6.44
C ALA A 813 -6.68 12.33 7.96
N ILE A 814 -6.50 13.56 8.42
CA ILE A 814 -6.59 13.93 9.84
C ILE A 814 -7.52 15.14 9.97
N GLY A 815 -8.70 14.90 10.55
CA GLY A 815 -9.66 15.93 10.94
C GLY A 815 -10.75 16.24 9.92
N LEU A 816 -10.94 15.39 8.90
CA LEU A 816 -12.13 15.40 8.03
C LEU A 816 -13.18 14.40 8.54
N GLY A 817 -14.44 14.82 8.55
CA GLY A 817 -15.60 14.03 8.98
C GLY A 817 -16.01 12.96 7.98
N GLU A 818 -16.85 12.01 8.41
CA GLU A 818 -17.30 10.88 7.59
C GLU A 818 -17.97 11.31 6.29
N GLU A 819 -18.83 12.32 6.34
CA GLU A 819 -19.56 12.82 5.17
C GLU A 819 -18.62 13.21 4.02
N VAL A 820 -17.52 13.92 4.33
CA VAL A 820 -16.52 14.32 3.34
C VAL A 820 -15.72 13.12 2.85
N MET A 821 -15.31 12.24 3.78
CA MET A 821 -14.53 11.04 3.45
C MET A 821 -15.31 10.07 2.57
N ASP A 822 -16.58 9.82 2.87
CA ASP A 822 -17.42 8.87 2.14
C ASP A 822 -17.82 9.41 0.76
N THR A 823 -17.96 10.73 0.62
CA THR A 823 -18.31 11.37 -0.66
C THR A 823 -17.09 11.49 -1.58
N CYS A 824 -15.95 11.96 -1.06
CA CYS A 824 -14.82 12.36 -1.89
C CYS A 824 -13.64 11.39 -1.86
N PHE A 825 -13.46 10.62 -0.77
CA PHE A 825 -12.19 9.96 -0.47
C PHE A 825 -12.36 8.53 0.07
N THR A 826 -13.41 7.83 -0.39
CA THR A 826 -13.77 6.48 0.07
C THR A 826 -12.55 5.55 0.05
N GLY A 827 -12.28 4.88 1.18
CA GLY A 827 -11.15 3.98 1.37
C GLY A 827 -9.92 4.61 2.04
N THR A 828 -9.82 5.94 2.13
CA THR A 828 -8.74 6.62 2.87
C THR A 828 -8.97 6.55 4.39
N ALA A 829 -7.90 6.32 5.16
CA ALA A 829 -7.99 6.32 6.61
C ALA A 829 -8.23 7.74 7.15
N SER A 830 -9.23 7.90 8.02
CA SER A 830 -9.47 9.11 8.82
C SER A 830 -9.75 8.72 10.27
N ARG A 831 -8.67 8.50 11.04
CA ARG A 831 -8.75 7.97 12.42
C ARG A 831 -9.24 9.02 13.41
N LEU A 832 -8.79 10.26 13.23
CA LEU A 832 -9.29 11.42 13.94
C LEU A 832 -10.23 12.17 13.00
N LYS A 833 -11.53 11.92 13.15
CA LYS A 833 -12.57 12.58 12.37
C LYS A 833 -12.71 14.04 12.80
N GLY A 834 -13.31 14.85 11.95
CA GLY A 834 -13.53 16.25 12.27
C GLY A 834 -14.59 16.90 11.39
N ILE A 835 -14.18 17.92 10.64
CA ILE A 835 -15.07 18.88 10.00
C ILE A 835 -15.85 18.30 8.80
N GLY A 836 -17.07 18.81 8.58
CA GLY A 836 -17.90 18.52 7.41
C GLY A 836 -17.81 19.58 6.32
N PHE A 837 -18.66 19.48 5.31
CA PHE A 837 -18.72 20.44 4.19
C PHE A 837 -19.12 21.85 4.64
N ASP A 838 -19.89 21.98 5.72
CA ASP A 838 -20.35 23.28 6.25
C ASP A 838 -19.18 24.15 6.75
N TYR A 839 -18.18 23.54 7.41
CA TYR A 839 -16.97 24.23 7.86
C TYR A 839 -16.04 24.57 6.70
N LEU A 840 -15.89 23.66 5.74
CA LEU A 840 -15.11 23.92 4.53
C LEU A 840 -15.71 25.08 3.74
N GLN A 841 -17.04 25.17 3.63
CA GLN A 841 -17.72 26.30 3.02
C GLN A 841 -17.49 27.62 3.77
N LYS A 842 -17.49 27.60 5.11
CA LYS A 842 -17.18 28.80 5.91
C LYS A 842 -15.77 29.31 5.64
N ASP A 843 -14.80 28.41 5.48
CA ASP A 843 -13.43 28.77 5.13
C ASP A 843 -13.33 29.36 3.72
N LEU A 844 -14.07 28.81 2.74
CA LEU A 844 -14.15 29.38 1.39
C LEU A 844 -14.77 30.79 1.39
N LEU A 845 -15.83 31.01 2.17
CA LEU A 845 -16.44 32.33 2.32
C LEU A 845 -15.47 33.35 2.93
N ARG A 846 -14.66 32.94 3.91
CA ARG A 846 -13.62 33.80 4.51
C ARG A 846 -12.53 34.15 3.50
N GLN A 847 -12.03 33.17 2.74
CA GLN A 847 -11.03 33.39 1.70
C GLN A 847 -11.57 34.30 0.58
N HIS A 848 -12.83 34.13 0.19
CA HIS A 848 -13.50 34.98 -0.78
C HIS A 848 -13.63 36.42 -0.27
N ALA A 849 -14.03 36.62 0.98
CA ALA A 849 -14.09 37.96 1.58
C ALA A 849 -12.73 38.67 1.64
N TRP A 850 -11.62 37.92 1.77
CA TRP A 850 -10.27 38.48 1.68
C TRP A 850 -9.88 38.86 0.25
N ALA A 851 -10.35 38.08 -0.73
CA ALA A 851 -10.10 38.32 -2.13
C ALA A 851 -10.95 39.45 -2.72
N TRP A 852 -12.15 39.70 -2.18
CA TRP A 852 -13.05 40.78 -2.60
C TRP A 852 -13.55 41.57 -1.38
N PRO A 853 -12.69 42.39 -0.74
CA PRO A 853 -13.09 43.22 0.38
C PRO A 853 -14.10 44.29 -0.04
N GLN A 854 -14.88 44.78 0.93
CA GLN A 854 -15.81 45.89 0.73
C GLN A 854 -15.03 47.22 0.63
N GLY A 855 -14.76 47.71 -0.58
CA GLY A 855 -14.07 48.98 -0.83
C GLY A 855 -13.15 48.95 -2.07
N GLU A 856 -12.46 50.06 -2.36
CA GLU A 856 -11.46 50.19 -3.44
C GLU A 856 -10.02 49.97 -2.92
N GLU A 857 -9.81 49.03 -1.99
CA GLU A 857 -8.47 48.73 -1.46
C GLU A 857 -7.71 47.74 -2.36
N ASP A 858 -6.42 47.99 -2.59
CA ASP A 858 -5.52 47.06 -3.27
C ASP A 858 -5.39 45.76 -2.47
N VAL A 859 -5.74 44.63 -3.08
CA VAL A 859 -5.67 43.33 -2.43
C VAL A 859 -4.23 42.81 -2.42
N LEU A 860 -3.70 42.57 -1.23
CA LEU A 860 -2.41 41.92 -1.00
C LEU A 860 -2.61 40.45 -0.62
N LEU A 861 -1.65 39.60 -0.98
CA LEU A 861 -1.69 38.20 -0.56
C LEU A 861 -1.58 38.08 0.97
N PRO A 862 -2.42 37.27 1.62
CA PRO A 862 -2.32 37.00 3.05
C PRO A 862 -0.96 36.45 3.44
N ASN A 863 -0.48 36.80 4.65
CA ASN A 863 0.77 36.28 5.21
C ASN A 863 0.52 35.74 6.63
N PRO A 864 -0.12 34.57 6.76
CA PRO A 864 -0.44 34.00 8.06
C PRO A 864 0.80 33.52 8.83
N GLY A 865 1.96 33.31 8.18
CA GLY A 865 3.14 32.76 8.84
C GLY A 865 3.04 31.24 9.02
N ASP A 866 2.83 30.50 7.93
CA ASP A 866 2.76 29.04 7.96
C ASP A 866 4.14 28.38 8.11
N TYR A 867 5.17 29.05 7.59
CA TYR A 867 6.55 28.56 7.59
C TYR A 867 7.42 29.29 8.62
N HIS A 868 7.18 30.59 8.80
CA HIS A 868 7.88 31.41 9.78
C HIS A 868 6.90 32.12 10.69
N TYR A 869 7.19 32.10 11.99
CA TYR A 869 6.40 32.82 12.98
C TYR A 869 6.18 34.29 12.59
N ARG A 870 4.90 34.71 12.61
CA ARG A 870 4.46 36.10 12.44
C ARG A 870 3.64 36.53 13.65
N HIS A 871 3.86 37.77 14.09
CA HIS A 871 3.05 38.34 15.15
C HIS A 871 1.60 38.53 14.66
N GLY A 872 0.64 37.96 15.38
CA GLY A 872 -0.78 37.96 14.98
C GLY A 872 -1.12 37.02 13.82
N GLY A 873 -0.19 36.14 13.42
CA GLY A 873 -0.39 35.11 12.42
C GLY A 873 -0.89 33.80 13.01
N GLU A 874 -0.54 32.69 12.36
CA GLU A 874 -0.77 31.34 12.83
C GLU A 874 0.01 31.06 14.13
N GLU A 875 -0.56 30.21 14.98
CA GLU A 875 0.12 29.81 16.21
C GLU A 875 1.28 28.84 15.93
N HIS A 876 2.37 28.98 16.70
CA HIS A 876 3.53 28.11 16.62
C HIS A 876 3.89 27.56 18.00
N TYR A 877 4.20 26.26 18.06
CA TYR A 877 4.66 25.61 19.29
C TYR A 877 5.88 26.34 19.87
N ASN A 878 6.83 26.73 19.03
CA ASN A 878 8.02 27.46 19.44
C ASN A 878 7.85 28.97 19.24
N SER A 879 7.26 29.64 20.24
CA SER A 879 7.19 31.11 20.23
C SER A 879 8.51 31.76 20.66
N PRO A 880 8.87 32.95 20.13
CA PRO A 880 10.05 33.69 20.58
C PRO A 880 10.08 33.95 22.09
N LEU A 881 8.92 34.22 22.69
CA LEU A 881 8.77 34.45 24.13
C LEU A 881 9.11 33.18 24.93
N ALA A 882 8.53 32.03 24.55
CA ALA A 882 8.81 30.76 25.23
C ALA A 882 10.31 30.40 25.15
N MET A 883 10.93 30.61 23.99
CA MET A 883 12.36 30.34 23.81
C MET A 883 13.24 31.24 24.68
N ALA A 884 12.92 32.54 24.80
CA ALA A 884 13.64 33.46 25.67
C ALA A 884 13.56 33.05 27.15
N GLU A 885 12.38 32.66 27.63
CA GLU A 885 12.18 32.20 29.01
C GLU A 885 12.92 30.88 29.29
N LEU A 886 12.91 29.93 28.34
CA LEU A 886 13.65 28.68 28.47
C LEU A 886 15.16 28.92 28.54
N GLN A 887 15.70 29.80 27.70
CA GLN A 887 17.12 30.16 27.72
C GLN A 887 17.51 30.84 29.03
N MET A 888 16.66 31.73 29.55
CA MET A 888 16.90 32.39 30.84
C MET A 888 16.86 31.38 32.00
N ALA A 889 15.90 30.46 31.99
CA ALA A 889 15.83 29.38 32.98
C ALA A 889 17.10 28.53 32.97
N ALA A 890 17.58 28.10 31.80
CA ALA A 890 18.76 27.27 31.66
C ALA A 890 20.06 27.99 32.06
N ARG A 891 20.21 29.28 31.69
CA ARG A 891 21.44 30.06 31.96
C ARG A 891 21.56 30.54 33.40
N THR A 892 20.43 30.84 34.05
CA THR A 892 20.42 31.46 35.39
C THR A 892 19.91 30.52 36.49
N ASN A 893 19.49 29.30 36.13
CA ASN A 893 18.81 28.36 37.02
C ASN A 893 17.55 28.96 37.69
N SER A 894 16.82 29.79 36.94
CA SER A 894 15.64 30.52 37.44
C SER A 894 14.36 29.68 37.32
N ARG A 895 13.81 29.25 38.47
CA ARG A 895 12.52 28.55 38.52
C ARG A 895 11.36 29.42 38.04
N LYS A 896 11.40 30.72 38.30
CA LYS A 896 10.39 31.69 37.82
C LYS A 896 10.35 31.75 36.29
N ALA A 897 11.52 31.79 35.64
CA ALA A 897 11.60 31.76 34.18
C ALA A 897 11.10 30.42 33.62
N TYR A 898 11.43 29.30 34.27
CA TYR A 898 10.91 27.98 33.89
C TYR A 898 9.38 27.89 34.00
N GLU A 899 8.79 28.45 35.06
CA GLU A 899 7.33 28.51 35.22
C GLU A 899 6.67 29.39 34.15
N ALA A 900 7.31 30.50 33.76
CA ALA A 900 6.84 31.34 32.66
C ALA A 900 6.90 30.59 31.32
N TYR A 901 8.01 29.91 31.04
CA TYR A 901 8.16 29.01 29.89
C TYR A 901 7.08 27.93 29.89
N ALA A 902 6.89 27.21 31.01
CA ALA A 902 5.93 26.11 31.11
C ALA A 902 4.50 26.58 30.84
N ARG A 903 4.09 27.73 31.39
CA ARG A 903 2.76 28.32 31.10
C ARG A 903 2.60 28.64 29.62
N SER A 904 3.59 29.27 28.99
CA SER A 904 3.56 29.60 27.57
C SER A 904 3.54 28.35 26.69
N ALA A 905 4.39 27.36 26.98
CA ALA A 905 4.46 26.10 26.25
C ALA A 905 3.17 25.27 26.37
N ILE A 906 2.52 25.26 27.55
CA ILE A 906 1.22 24.61 27.73
C ILE A 906 0.14 25.31 26.91
N ALA A 907 0.10 26.65 26.92
CA ALA A 907 -0.84 27.41 26.11
C ALA A 907 -0.64 27.13 24.61
N GLN A 908 0.60 27.16 24.14
CA GLN A 908 0.92 26.84 22.74
C GLN A 908 0.58 25.39 22.38
N SER A 909 0.89 24.43 23.26
CA SER A 909 0.53 23.03 23.06
C SER A 909 -0.98 22.82 22.88
N LYS A 910 -1.81 23.60 23.57
CA LYS A 910 -3.28 23.57 23.42
C LYS A 910 -3.74 24.08 22.06
N SER A 911 -3.08 25.11 21.54
CA SER A 911 -3.42 25.70 20.24
C SER A 911 -2.99 24.80 19.06
N VAL A 912 -1.85 24.13 19.17
CA VAL A 912 -1.23 23.49 17.98
C VAL A 912 -1.27 21.96 17.94
N SER A 913 -1.52 21.28 19.07
CA SER A 913 -1.33 19.82 19.15
C SER A 913 -2.49 19.07 19.78
N ILE A 914 -2.72 17.83 19.32
CA ILE A 914 -3.77 16.94 19.86
C ILE A 914 -3.61 16.72 21.36
N ARG A 915 -2.37 16.50 21.84
CA ARG A 915 -2.11 16.27 23.27
C ARG A 915 -2.48 17.47 24.14
N GLY A 916 -2.51 18.69 23.58
CA GLY A 916 -2.94 19.87 24.31
C GLY A 916 -4.44 19.90 24.58
N LEU A 917 -5.24 19.18 23.79
CA LEU A 917 -6.68 19.02 24.00
C LEU A 917 -7.01 18.04 25.14
N LEU A 918 -6.03 17.28 25.61
CA LEU A 918 -6.20 16.29 26.67
C LEU A 918 -6.00 16.94 28.05
N GLY A 919 -6.84 16.54 29.01
CA GLY A 919 -6.74 16.93 30.41
C GLY A 919 -6.41 15.75 31.32
N PHE A 920 -5.80 16.03 32.47
CA PHE A 920 -5.61 15.03 33.51
C PHE A 920 -6.88 14.86 34.36
N ARG A 921 -7.14 13.63 34.79
CA ARG A 921 -8.19 13.34 35.76
C ARG A 921 -7.86 13.94 37.13
N THR A 922 -8.81 14.67 37.70
CA THR A 922 -8.65 15.34 39.00
C THR A 922 -9.31 14.59 40.16
N ASP A 923 -9.93 13.44 39.90
CA ASP A 923 -10.63 12.61 40.89
C ASP A 923 -9.72 11.57 41.55
N VAL A 924 -8.40 11.67 41.35
CA VAL A 924 -7.38 10.83 41.99
C VAL A 924 -6.74 11.62 43.14
N PRO A 925 -6.63 11.06 44.37
CA PRO A 925 -5.95 11.73 45.47
C PRO A 925 -4.49 12.08 45.14
N ALA A 926 -4.09 13.33 45.42
CA ALA A 926 -2.70 13.74 45.29
C ALA A 926 -1.85 13.10 46.40
N ILE A 927 -0.61 12.76 46.07
CA ILE A 927 0.42 12.27 47.00
C ILE A 927 1.44 13.37 47.30
N SER A 928 2.28 13.18 48.34
CA SER A 928 3.41 14.09 48.57
C SER A 928 4.40 14.02 47.41
N ILE A 929 5.07 15.13 47.09
CA ILE A 929 6.17 15.14 46.12
C ILE A 929 7.34 14.24 46.56
N ASP A 930 7.49 14.03 47.88
CA ASP A 930 8.53 13.17 48.45
C ASP A 930 8.27 11.67 48.17
N GLU A 931 7.05 11.31 47.79
CA GLU A 931 6.67 9.95 47.38
C GLU A 931 6.89 9.71 45.87
N VAL A 932 7.21 10.76 45.11
CA VAL A 932 7.50 10.67 43.67
C VAL A 932 8.98 10.31 43.46
N ASP A 933 9.27 9.54 42.42
CA ASP A 933 10.65 9.26 42.02
C ASP A 933 11.49 10.55 41.93
N PRO A 934 12.71 10.59 42.50
CA PRO A 934 13.54 11.78 42.44
C PRO A 934 13.94 12.09 41.00
N ALA A 935 14.17 13.38 40.71
CA ALA A 935 14.53 13.84 39.36
C ALA A 935 15.76 13.13 38.77
N SER A 936 16.71 12.70 39.63
CA SER A 936 17.90 11.92 39.25
C SER A 936 17.58 10.53 38.69
N GLU A 937 16.43 9.94 39.03
CA GLU A 937 15.96 8.68 38.45
C GLU A 937 15.10 8.92 37.21
N ILE A 938 14.26 9.97 37.21
CA ILE A 938 13.43 10.33 36.05
C ILE A 938 14.30 10.68 34.84
N VAL A 939 15.38 11.46 35.03
CA VAL A 939 16.25 11.93 33.94
C VAL A 939 16.95 10.79 33.18
N LYS A 940 17.12 9.61 33.80
CA LYS A 940 17.69 8.42 33.13
C LYS A 940 16.82 7.90 31.99
N ARG A 941 15.53 8.27 31.98
CA ARG A 941 14.59 7.95 30.90
C ARG A 941 14.69 8.94 29.73
N PHE A 942 15.40 10.06 29.89
CA PHE A 942 15.52 11.08 28.86
C PHE A 942 16.66 10.75 27.90
N CYS A 943 16.39 10.96 26.62
CA CYS A 943 17.37 10.88 25.55
C CYS A 943 17.43 12.22 24.83
N THR A 944 18.62 12.75 24.54
CA THR A 944 18.71 13.84 23.55
C THR A 944 18.42 13.25 22.17
N GLY A 945 17.65 13.96 21.35
CA GLY A 945 17.32 13.52 20.00
C GLY A 945 18.55 13.21 19.14
N ALA A 946 18.37 12.35 18.14
CA ALA A 946 19.42 11.95 17.20
C ALA A 946 19.73 13.10 16.22
N MET A 947 20.75 13.90 16.54
CA MET A 947 21.18 15.04 15.72
C MET A 947 22.61 14.80 15.24
N SER A 948 22.80 14.76 13.91
CA SER A 948 24.09 14.38 13.34
C SER A 948 25.19 15.41 13.58
N LEU A 949 26.42 14.94 13.81
CA LEU A 949 27.60 15.76 13.63
C LEU A 949 27.66 16.24 12.17
N GLY A 950 27.61 17.56 11.96
CA GLY A 950 27.46 18.19 10.65
C GLY A 950 26.12 18.94 10.50
N SER A 951 25.01 18.40 11.00
CA SER A 951 23.78 19.20 11.13
C SER A 951 23.90 20.21 12.26
N ILE A 952 24.45 19.78 13.40
CA ILE A 952 24.89 20.61 14.52
C ILE A 952 26.42 20.66 14.61
N SER A 953 26.96 21.64 15.34
CA SER A 953 28.41 21.78 15.55
C SER A 953 28.98 20.70 16.46
N SER A 954 30.30 20.49 16.41
CA SER A 954 31.03 19.60 17.34
C SER A 954 30.79 19.96 18.79
N GLU A 955 30.83 21.26 19.11
CA GLU A 955 30.67 21.77 20.47
C GLU A 955 29.28 21.46 21.00
N THR A 956 28.26 21.61 20.16
CA THR A 956 26.87 21.30 20.54
C THR A 956 26.71 19.80 20.76
N HIS A 957 27.24 18.99 19.83
CA HIS A 957 27.13 17.53 19.88
C HIS A 957 27.84 16.94 21.11
N GLU A 958 29.07 17.39 21.38
CA GLU A 958 29.85 16.98 22.55
C GLU A 958 29.22 17.46 23.87
N SER A 959 28.67 18.69 23.90
CA SER A 959 28.01 19.22 25.10
C SER A 959 26.77 18.41 25.48
N LEU A 960 25.97 17.99 24.49
CA LEU A 960 24.81 17.13 24.74
C LEU A 960 25.23 15.78 25.32
N ALA A 961 26.25 15.14 24.75
CA ALA A 961 26.77 13.88 25.26
C ALA A 961 27.32 14.01 26.69
N LEU A 962 28.14 15.04 26.93
CA LEU A 962 28.70 15.30 28.26
C LEU A 962 27.60 15.55 29.29
N ALA A 963 26.57 16.32 28.96
CA ALA A 963 25.45 16.61 29.84
C ALA A 963 24.67 15.32 30.18
N MET A 964 24.26 14.54 29.18
CA MET A 964 23.47 13.33 29.41
C MET A 964 24.24 12.27 30.18
N ASN A 965 25.52 12.05 29.83
CA ASN A 965 26.38 11.15 30.57
C ASN A 965 26.63 11.61 32.01
N SER A 966 26.60 12.91 32.28
CA SER A 966 26.69 13.46 33.64
C SER A 966 25.43 13.25 34.46
N LEU A 967 24.26 13.33 33.81
CA LEU A 967 22.96 13.13 34.44
C LEU A 967 22.53 11.66 34.52
N GLY A 968 23.22 10.75 33.82
CA GLY A 968 22.83 9.33 33.69
C GLY A 968 21.72 9.09 32.67
N GLY A 969 21.38 10.10 31.85
CA GLY A 969 20.54 9.93 30.67
C GLY A 969 21.36 9.48 29.46
N LYS A 970 20.75 9.48 28.27
CA LYS A 970 21.42 9.01 27.04
C LYS A 970 21.51 10.11 25.98
N SER A 971 22.62 10.17 25.25
CA SER A 971 22.72 10.96 24.01
C SER A 971 22.84 10.06 22.79
N ASN A 972 22.53 10.60 21.62
CA ASN A 972 22.51 9.87 20.36
C ASN A 972 23.38 10.58 19.31
N THR A 973 24.18 9.82 18.58
CA THR A 973 25.11 10.34 17.56
C THR A 973 24.41 11.03 16.38
N GLY A 974 23.18 10.63 16.06
CA GLY A 974 22.59 10.87 14.75
C GLY A 974 23.37 10.16 13.63
N GLU A 975 23.07 10.52 12.39
CA GLU A 975 23.55 9.84 11.17
C GLU A 975 24.98 10.22 10.76
N GLY A 976 25.69 10.99 11.58
CA GLY A 976 26.94 11.66 11.18
C GLY A 976 28.22 10.90 11.52
N GLY A 977 28.11 9.73 12.14
CA GLY A 977 29.23 9.05 12.81
C GLY A 977 29.63 9.76 14.12
N GLU A 978 30.67 9.25 14.75
CA GLU A 978 31.27 9.83 15.96
C GLU A 978 32.80 9.69 15.91
N ASP A 979 33.51 10.73 16.37
CA ASP A 979 34.97 10.72 16.40
C ASP A 979 35.48 9.72 17.47
N PRO A 980 36.34 8.74 17.11
CA PRO A 980 36.84 7.75 18.06
C PRO A 980 37.55 8.31 19.29
N ARG A 981 38.11 9.53 19.22
CA ARG A 981 38.73 10.19 20.37
C ARG A 981 37.77 10.39 21.54
N ARG A 982 36.46 10.42 21.26
CA ARG A 982 35.41 10.55 22.29
C ARG A 982 35.14 9.26 23.04
N PHE A 983 35.50 8.09 22.50
CA PHE A 983 35.18 6.80 23.10
C PHE A 983 35.89 6.57 24.44
N ALA A 984 37.01 7.26 24.65
CA ALA A 984 37.80 7.18 25.88
C ALA A 984 37.31 8.11 27.01
N ASP A 985 36.31 8.98 26.78
CA ASP A 985 35.82 9.92 27.80
C ASP A 985 34.30 10.13 27.80
N ARG A 986 33.83 11.04 28.66
CA ARG A 986 32.40 11.31 28.88
C ARG A 986 31.70 12.01 27.70
N ARG A 987 32.38 12.29 26.60
CA ARG A 987 31.78 12.84 25.37
C ARG A 987 31.29 11.75 24.43
N ARG A 988 31.56 10.47 24.71
CA ARG A 988 30.98 9.33 23.97
C ARG A 988 29.45 9.37 24.02
N SER A 989 28.76 9.28 22.89
CA SER A 989 27.30 9.14 22.90
C SER A 989 26.87 7.71 23.24
N SER A 990 25.93 7.52 24.16
CA SER A 990 25.45 6.18 24.56
C SER A 990 24.75 5.44 23.42
N ILE A 991 23.96 6.15 22.62
CA ILE A 991 23.20 5.57 21.50
C ILE A 991 23.95 5.85 20.20
N LYS A 992 24.21 4.80 19.43
CA LYS A 992 24.84 4.87 18.11
C LYS A 992 23.80 4.58 17.04
N GLN A 993 23.61 5.52 16.12
CA GLN A 993 22.64 5.39 15.04
C GLN A 993 23.26 4.69 13.81
N ILE A 994 22.48 3.82 13.17
CA ILE A 994 22.76 3.20 11.87
C ILE A 994 21.66 3.66 10.92
N ALA A 995 22.03 4.50 9.94
CA ALA A 995 21.13 5.03 8.91
C ALA A 995 21.58 4.59 7.51
N SER A 996 20.75 4.83 6.50
CA SER A 996 20.93 4.34 5.12
C SER A 996 22.32 4.61 4.52
N GLY A 997 22.88 5.81 4.72
CA GLY A 997 24.21 6.16 4.21
C GLY A 997 25.40 5.47 4.90
N ARG A 998 25.18 4.78 6.03
CA ARG A 998 26.21 4.10 6.86
C ARG A 998 27.42 4.98 7.21
N PHE A 999 27.24 6.30 7.25
CA PHE A 999 28.32 7.23 7.54
C PHE A 999 28.93 6.98 8.93
N GLY A 1000 30.24 6.74 8.96
CA GLY A 1000 31.00 6.52 10.20
C GLY A 1000 30.63 5.23 10.95
N VAL A 1001 29.89 4.30 10.32
CA VAL A 1001 29.54 3.01 10.91
C VAL A 1001 30.70 2.03 10.73
N THR A 1002 31.46 1.82 11.80
CA THR A 1002 32.60 0.88 11.86
C THR A 1002 32.42 -0.12 12.99
N SER A 1003 33.19 -1.21 13.00
CA SER A 1003 33.19 -2.16 14.13
C SER A 1003 33.49 -1.46 15.45
N GLU A 1004 34.48 -0.56 15.48
CA GLU A 1004 34.84 0.23 16.67
C GLU A 1004 33.67 1.11 17.14
N TYR A 1005 33.00 1.80 16.21
CA TYR A 1005 31.82 2.62 16.50
C TYR A 1005 30.69 1.81 17.14
N LEU A 1006 30.37 0.63 16.58
CA LEU A 1006 29.32 -0.25 17.07
C LEU A 1006 29.64 -0.84 18.46
N THR A 1007 30.91 -1.21 18.70
CA THR A 1007 31.34 -1.75 20.00
C THR A 1007 31.35 -0.72 21.13
N ASN A 1008 31.34 0.58 20.79
CA ASN A 1008 31.34 1.69 21.75
C ASN A 1008 29.93 2.29 21.96
N ALA A 1009 28.89 1.46 21.80
CA ALA A 1009 27.49 1.81 22.03
C ALA A 1009 26.94 1.10 23.27
N ASP A 1010 26.07 1.78 24.02
CA ASP A 1010 25.18 1.12 25.00
C ASP A 1010 23.87 0.66 24.33
N GLU A 1011 23.48 1.34 23.23
CA GLU A 1011 22.28 1.04 22.44
C GLU A 1011 22.55 1.32 20.95
N LEU A 1012 22.09 0.42 20.07
CA LEU A 1012 22.14 0.59 18.62
C LEU A 1012 20.76 0.97 18.10
N GLN A 1013 20.67 2.09 17.38
CA GLN A 1013 19.42 2.55 16.79
C GLN A 1013 19.47 2.41 15.26
N ILE A 1014 18.65 1.52 14.71
CA ILE A 1014 18.41 1.45 13.26
C ILE A 1014 17.40 2.55 12.90
N LYS A 1015 17.84 3.55 12.14
CA LYS A 1015 17.01 4.69 11.76
C LYS A 1015 16.34 4.44 10.42
N MET A 1016 15.10 3.95 10.46
CA MET A 1016 14.29 3.77 9.25
C MET A 1016 13.81 5.10 8.66
N ALA A 1017 13.37 6.04 9.51
CA ALA A 1017 12.81 7.31 9.07
C ALA A 1017 12.93 8.40 10.16
N GLN A 1018 12.58 9.64 9.81
CA GLN A 1018 12.42 10.75 10.76
C GLN A 1018 11.17 11.56 10.44
N GLY A 1019 10.50 12.12 11.45
CA GLY A 1019 9.23 12.83 11.27
C GLY A 1019 9.27 14.06 10.37
N ALA A 1020 10.43 14.72 10.23
CA ALA A 1020 10.56 15.90 9.35
C ALA A 1020 10.57 15.55 7.85
N LYS A 1021 11.01 14.35 7.49
CA LYS A 1021 11.09 13.88 6.10
C LYS A 1021 11.04 12.35 6.04
N PRO A 1022 9.87 11.76 6.30
CA PRO A 1022 9.72 10.32 6.25
C PRO A 1022 9.78 9.83 4.80
N GLY A 1023 10.33 8.62 4.60
CA GLY A 1023 10.54 8.03 3.26
C GLY A 1023 11.68 8.65 2.45
N GLU A 1024 12.54 9.47 3.07
CA GLU A 1024 13.67 10.15 2.43
C GLU A 1024 14.97 9.95 3.23
N GLY A 1025 16.12 10.13 2.57
CA GLY A 1025 17.44 10.05 3.19
C GLY A 1025 17.86 11.34 3.92
N GLY A 1026 18.84 11.21 4.83
CA GLY A 1026 19.50 12.36 5.46
C GLY A 1026 20.20 13.25 4.44
N GLU A 1027 20.18 14.57 4.64
CA GLU A 1027 20.80 15.56 3.75
C GLU A 1027 21.79 16.43 4.52
N LEU A 1028 22.98 16.62 3.96
CA LEU A 1028 23.97 17.57 4.46
C LEU A 1028 24.54 18.39 3.29
N PRO A 1029 24.32 19.71 3.26
CA PRO A 1029 24.89 20.57 2.23
C PRO A 1029 26.42 20.50 2.18
N GLY A 1030 26.99 20.54 0.97
CA GLY A 1030 28.43 20.33 0.76
C GLY A 1030 29.33 21.31 1.53
N TYR A 1031 28.90 22.57 1.67
CA TYR A 1031 29.65 23.58 2.44
C TYR A 1031 29.71 23.28 3.95
N LYS A 1032 28.85 22.40 4.48
CA LYS A 1032 28.92 21.91 5.87
C LYS A 1032 29.79 20.66 6.02
N VAL A 1033 30.21 20.04 4.91
CA VAL A 1033 31.11 18.88 4.90
C VAL A 1033 32.55 19.37 5.01
N THR A 1034 32.91 19.81 6.22
CA THR A 1034 34.27 20.22 6.57
C THR A 1034 35.21 19.00 6.57
N GLU A 1035 36.52 19.23 6.68
CA GLU A 1035 37.51 18.15 6.77
C GLU A 1035 37.21 17.16 7.91
N LEU A 1036 36.83 17.68 9.09
CA LEU A 1036 36.42 16.85 10.23
C LEU A 1036 35.22 15.96 9.86
N ILE A 1037 34.18 16.54 9.27
CA ILE A 1037 32.97 15.80 8.88
C ILE A 1037 33.31 14.75 7.81
N ALA A 1038 34.10 15.15 6.80
CA ALA A 1038 34.54 14.27 5.73
C ALA A 1038 35.30 13.06 6.28
N LYS A 1039 36.24 13.28 7.20
CA LYS A 1039 37.00 12.23 7.88
C LYS A 1039 36.10 11.32 8.70
N THR A 1040 35.23 11.86 9.55
CA THR A 1040 34.34 11.07 10.41
C THR A 1040 33.37 10.20 9.60
N ARG A 1041 32.89 10.71 8.45
CA ARG A 1041 31.94 10.00 7.58
C ARG A 1041 32.59 9.09 6.54
N GLY A 1042 33.92 9.16 6.36
CA GLY A 1042 34.63 8.44 5.30
C GLY A 1042 34.28 8.95 3.89
N THR A 1043 34.19 10.27 3.72
CA THR A 1043 33.76 10.93 2.46
C THR A 1043 34.67 12.10 2.08
N THR A 1044 34.31 12.82 1.01
CA THR A 1044 35.09 13.92 0.42
C THR A 1044 34.63 15.27 0.94
N GLN A 1045 35.57 16.13 1.34
CA GLN A 1045 35.30 17.51 1.77
C GLN A 1045 34.59 18.32 0.68
N GLY A 1046 33.60 19.13 1.08
CA GLY A 1046 32.87 20.05 0.17
C GLY A 1046 31.78 19.40 -0.68
N VAL A 1047 31.67 18.07 -0.70
CA VAL A 1047 30.66 17.34 -1.49
C VAL A 1047 29.37 17.20 -0.68
N GLY A 1048 28.23 17.58 -1.27
CA GLY A 1048 26.93 17.41 -0.63
C GLY A 1048 26.58 15.94 -0.42
N LEU A 1049 26.07 15.59 0.75
CA LEU A 1049 25.71 14.21 1.11
C LEU A 1049 24.19 14.08 1.15
N ILE A 1050 23.65 13.36 0.17
CA ILE A 1050 22.25 12.93 0.15
C ILE A 1050 22.29 11.42 0.34
N SER A 1051 21.85 10.95 1.50
CA SER A 1051 21.80 9.51 1.77
C SER A 1051 20.73 8.85 0.89
N PRO A 1052 20.90 7.58 0.51
CA PRO A 1052 19.80 6.83 -0.11
C PRO A 1052 18.55 6.89 0.79
N PRO A 1053 17.33 6.97 0.25
CA PRO A 1053 16.13 6.81 1.05
C PRO A 1053 16.03 5.46 1.76
N PRO A 1054 16.28 4.30 1.10
CA PRO A 1054 16.19 3.01 1.76
C PRO A 1054 17.51 2.60 2.43
N HIS A 1055 17.40 1.68 3.37
CA HIS A 1055 18.50 0.81 3.76
C HIS A 1055 18.63 -0.28 2.68
N HIS A 1056 19.73 -0.33 1.93
CA HIS A 1056 19.92 -1.35 0.87
C HIS A 1056 20.12 -2.79 1.38
N ASP A 1057 20.08 -2.98 2.70
CA ASP A 1057 20.07 -4.25 3.42
C ASP A 1057 18.73 -4.50 4.15
N ILE A 1058 17.71 -3.65 3.98
CA ILE A 1058 16.37 -3.80 4.55
C ILE A 1058 15.33 -3.46 3.48
N TYR A 1059 14.88 -4.48 2.75
CA TYR A 1059 13.84 -4.38 1.71
C TYR A 1059 12.51 -5.04 2.09
N SER A 1060 12.47 -5.61 3.29
CA SER A 1060 11.37 -6.39 3.86
C SER A 1060 11.57 -6.47 5.38
N ILE A 1061 10.61 -7.09 6.08
CA ILE A 1061 10.71 -7.32 7.52
C ILE A 1061 11.83 -8.32 7.88
N GLU A 1062 11.95 -9.39 7.10
CA GLU A 1062 13.05 -10.37 7.16
C GLU A 1062 14.31 -9.85 6.48
#